data_AF-A0A0M9A8W9-F1
#
_entry.id   AF-A0A0M9A8W9-F1
#
_cell.length_a   1.000
_cell.length_b   1.000
_cell.length_c   1.000
_cell.angle_alpha   90.00
_cell.angle_beta   90.00
_cell.angle_gamma   90.00
#
_symmetry.space_group_name_H-M   'P 1'
#
loop_
_entity.id
_entity.type
_entity.pdbx_description
1 polymer ?
#
loop_
_entity_poly.entity_id
_entity_poly.type
_entity_poly.pdbx_seq_one_letter_code
_entity_poly.pdbx_strand_id
1 'polypeptide(L)'
;MVCGSARSPSSEEESQWLVGSGGGPASSSGGAVSATGERSLTIRGGLYTEEMTTQPTNANAAGVNTASADSAEHDLIDSTADATLLAQFHEEAISQLIVNFSLPVFEISYSSNMDEVLDESIVKTKYESKEIPGYLDDFPAGVGYFQVLAALCTGLSLAADTVEFFVVPYILPSAEVELCIEDNEKGWLSNITLMGLALGGLFWGGLGDRIGRRRSLLSAMSVHALFSGVATFMPTYGTFMCARFCSAIGVGGSLPLAFAYLAECCPRLSRSRWIGLLVAAGALGGVYAALLAWVVVPTTGEMVVLENKEHFSAWHRFLLLCWLPALCSTVGLIFLPESPRYLVEAGRDVEAMMVYQKIYKKNNTRKGATGAQYQLSELELPTKRPRGLAPPSPTNHTSVLADIIYSIEMFWNSFLELFISPHLRVTVVLIIIWSTVSFGLYGLMVWCPEYLKLLRATEYKAHTKLISGEEYNGQTFNGSLENCQYKDSIFLNCNNIKSSKTHFTDSVIMHSKFVDTDLSAQVFTRCKLQNNTELSLSGPCPTLDLDYNIYIEEALHGHLVAQLAFVPAAALAGLALAVLQRPKVIGISLFLSSITALCLILVDTNSSAVLGFEGGFIAVFAIAWTSLTLVTVESFPTHLRCTGFGFVAGVIRLCGLIGTTTYKTLVGAPLVAPALLTALPLLVASVATFKLPHTHTVFL
;
A
#
# COMPACT_ATOMS: atom_id res chain seq x y z
N MET A 1 41.48 36.39 19.88
CA MET A 1 41.62 37.79 20.36
C MET A 1 40.38 38.14 21.17
N VAL A 2 40.50 39.03 22.15
CA VAL A 2 39.40 39.47 23.03
C VAL A 2 39.03 40.91 22.72
N CYS A 3 37.73 41.20 22.59
CA CYS A 3 37.00 42.45 22.89
C CYS A 3 35.59 42.35 22.26
N GLY A 4 34.50 42.80 22.87
CA GLY A 4 34.30 43.43 24.19
C GLY A 4 32.81 43.46 24.55
N SER A 5 32.47 43.91 25.76
CA SER A 5 31.11 43.83 26.34
C SER A 5 30.45 45.20 26.61
N ALA A 6 29.11 45.24 26.56
CA ALA A 6 28.24 46.27 27.14
C ALA A 6 26.83 45.67 27.35
N ARG A 7 26.42 45.41 28.60
CA ARG A 7 25.52 46.22 29.47
C ARG A 7 24.02 46.17 29.12
N SER A 8 23.24 45.69 30.11
CA SER A 8 21.77 45.79 30.29
C SER A 8 21.43 47.01 31.22
N PRO A 9 20.22 47.23 31.81
CA PRO A 9 18.89 46.56 31.72
C PRO A 9 17.64 47.50 31.69
N SER A 10 16.43 46.94 31.94
CA SER A 10 15.25 47.52 32.69
C SER A 10 14.00 48.10 31.97
N SER A 11 12.88 48.16 32.74
CA SER A 11 11.47 48.56 32.44
C SER A 11 10.67 47.64 31.49
N GLU A 12 9.47 47.10 31.78
CA GLU A 12 8.43 47.30 32.82
C GLU A 12 7.49 48.51 32.64
N GLU A 13 6.27 48.25 32.11
CA GLU A 13 4.93 48.87 32.30
C GLU A 13 3.97 48.16 31.30
N GLU A 14 2.82 47.58 31.66
CA GLU A 14 1.51 48.19 31.99
C GLU A 14 0.86 48.98 30.80
N SER A 15 -0.45 48.94 30.51
CA SER A 15 -1.62 48.44 31.26
C SER A 15 -2.83 48.07 30.36
N GLN A 16 -3.62 47.13 30.86
CA GLN A 16 -5.09 46.97 30.82
C GLN A 16 -5.99 47.88 29.94
N TRP A 17 -7.06 47.27 29.40
CA TRP A 17 -8.42 47.80 29.58
C TRP A 17 -9.35 46.72 30.18
N LEU A 18 -9.76 46.95 31.43
CA LEU A 18 -10.93 46.36 32.11
C LEU A 18 -12.19 47.22 31.73
N VAL A 19 -13.44 46.96 32.11
CA VAL A 19 -14.07 46.05 33.08
C VAL A 19 -15.57 45.87 32.76
N GLY A 20 -16.25 44.89 33.38
CA GLY A 20 -17.68 45.06 33.75
C GLY A 20 -18.59 43.82 33.59
N SER A 21 -19.32 43.32 34.59
CA SER A 21 -19.08 43.16 36.04
C SER A 21 -20.30 42.52 36.73
N GLY A 22 -20.08 41.61 37.68
CA GLY A 22 -21.04 41.24 38.74
C GLY A 22 -22.00 40.07 38.43
N GLY A 23 -22.33 39.18 39.40
CA GLY A 23 -21.74 39.01 40.73
C GLY A 23 -22.62 38.19 41.69
N GLY A 24 -21.99 37.46 42.62
CA GLY A 24 -22.59 37.08 43.92
C GLY A 24 -23.30 35.70 44.02
N PRO A 25 -23.07 34.89 45.08
CA PRO A 25 -23.65 33.54 45.23
C PRO A 25 -24.42 33.31 46.57
N ALA A 26 -24.72 32.02 46.86
CA ALA A 26 -25.18 31.42 48.15
C ALA A 26 -26.69 31.52 48.50
N SER A 27 -27.34 30.57 49.21
CA SER A 27 -27.03 29.16 49.58
C SER A 27 -28.22 28.48 50.32
N SER A 28 -28.09 27.17 50.61
CA SER A 28 -28.85 26.39 51.63
C SER A 28 -30.27 25.88 51.26
N SER A 29 -30.84 24.80 51.83
CA SER A 29 -30.44 23.92 52.96
C SER A 29 -31.12 22.53 52.94
N GLY A 30 -30.49 21.50 53.54
CA GLY A 30 -31.14 20.28 54.08
C GLY A 30 -30.92 18.97 53.29
N GLY A 31 -30.73 17.79 53.90
CA GLY A 31 -30.54 17.49 55.34
C GLY A 31 -31.13 16.15 55.84
N ALA A 32 -30.44 15.02 55.54
CA ALA A 32 -30.45 13.71 56.22
C ALA A 32 -31.77 12.95 56.56
N VAL A 33 -31.71 11.60 56.54
CA VAL A 33 -32.08 10.64 57.64
C VAL A 33 -32.30 9.20 57.12
N SER A 34 -32.06 8.21 57.99
CA SER A 34 -32.12 6.75 57.81
C SER A 34 -33.46 6.13 58.26
N ALA A 35 -33.89 5.01 57.64
CA ALA A 35 -34.76 3.92 58.18
C ALA A 35 -35.07 2.88 57.07
N THR A 36 -34.64 1.62 57.14
CA THR A 36 -35.30 0.43 57.77
C THR A 36 -36.77 0.17 57.37
N GLY A 37 -37.08 -1.01 56.82
CA GLY A 37 -38.47 -1.48 56.61
C GLY A 37 -38.61 -2.82 55.87
N GLU A 38 -38.56 -3.94 56.58
CA GLU A 38 -38.88 -5.28 56.04
C GLU A 38 -40.38 -5.52 55.85
N ARG A 39 -40.76 -6.40 54.91
CA ARG A 39 -41.91 -7.34 54.99
C ARG A 39 -41.94 -8.29 53.76
N SER A 40 -42.46 -9.51 53.80
CA SER A 40 -42.23 -10.71 54.64
C SER A 40 -43.18 -11.85 54.13
N LEU A 41 -42.92 -13.11 54.52
CA LEU A 41 -43.78 -14.33 54.43
C LEU A 41 -44.03 -14.98 53.04
N THR A 42 -44.40 -16.27 52.87
CA THR A 42 -44.14 -17.63 53.49
C THR A 42 -45.00 -18.67 52.72
N ILE A 43 -44.85 -20.01 52.69
CA ILE A 43 -43.81 -21.05 52.94
C ILE A 43 -44.36 -22.36 52.34
N ARG A 44 -43.54 -23.21 51.68
CA ARG A 44 -43.69 -24.69 51.52
C ARG A 44 -42.52 -25.23 50.66
N GLY A 45 -41.81 -26.32 50.95
CA GLY A 45 -41.85 -27.25 52.09
C GLY A 45 -41.83 -28.71 51.63
N GLY A 46 -40.73 -29.45 51.87
CA GLY A 46 -40.63 -30.91 51.61
C GLY A 46 -39.19 -31.42 51.44
N LEU A 47 -38.71 -32.25 52.38
CA LEU A 47 -37.46 -33.03 52.29
C LEU A 47 -37.71 -34.37 51.58
N TYR A 48 -36.64 -35.07 51.13
CA TYR A 48 -36.30 -36.45 51.55
C TYR A 48 -34.94 -36.94 50.93
N THR A 49 -33.99 -37.30 51.83
CA THR A 49 -33.02 -38.45 51.83
C THR A 49 -32.04 -38.71 50.66
N GLU A 50 -30.71 -38.79 50.90
CA GLU A 50 -29.84 -40.00 51.13
C GLU A 50 -29.70 -40.94 49.91
N GLU A 51 -28.58 -41.60 49.54
CA GLU A 51 -27.18 -41.70 49.99
C GLU A 51 -26.34 -42.17 48.74
N MET A 52 -25.16 -41.61 48.43
CA MET A 52 -23.79 -42.10 48.74
C MET A 52 -23.21 -43.25 47.86
N THR A 53 -21.97 -43.05 47.37
CA THR A 53 -20.87 -43.99 46.95
C THR A 53 -20.19 -43.54 45.63
N THR A 54 -18.88 -43.64 45.36
CA THR A 54 -17.63 -43.73 46.17
C THR A 54 -16.41 -43.35 45.30
N GLN A 55 -15.33 -42.89 45.93
CA GLN A 55 -13.94 -42.77 45.42
C GLN A 55 -13.01 -43.52 46.42
N PRO A 56 -11.69 -43.72 46.21
CA PRO A 56 -10.86 -43.73 44.99
C PRO A 56 -9.84 -44.91 44.92
N THR A 57 -8.88 -44.82 43.97
CA THR A 57 -7.57 -45.50 43.79
C THR A 57 -6.91 -46.34 44.91
N ASN A 58 -6.20 -47.43 44.53
CA ASN A 58 -5.00 -47.93 45.22
C ASN A 58 -4.07 -48.76 44.29
N ALA A 59 -2.82 -49.06 44.71
CA ALA A 59 -1.70 -49.47 43.84
C ALA A 59 -0.96 -50.80 44.23
N ASN A 60 -0.01 -51.23 43.37
CA ASN A 60 1.04 -52.29 43.52
C ASN A 60 0.54 -53.77 43.46
N ALA A 61 1.22 -54.80 42.91
CA ALA A 61 2.66 -55.07 42.74
C ALA A 61 2.99 -56.31 41.83
N ALA A 62 4.26 -56.40 41.39
CA ALA A 62 5.14 -57.61 41.24
C ALA A 62 5.05 -58.64 40.07
N GLY A 63 6.24 -59.06 39.59
CA GLY A 63 6.54 -60.26 38.74
C GLY A 63 6.96 -59.92 37.29
N VAL A 64 8.21 -59.99 36.76
CA VAL A 64 9.52 -60.69 36.97
C VAL A 64 9.77 -61.86 35.97
N ASN A 65 10.92 -61.78 35.25
CA ASN A 65 11.64 -62.80 34.43
C ASN A 65 11.06 -63.22 33.05
N THR A 66 11.83 -63.62 32.01
CA THR A 66 13.26 -63.49 31.58
C THR A 66 13.43 -64.04 30.14
N ALA A 67 14.40 -63.51 29.35
CA ALA A 67 15.12 -64.20 28.22
C ALA A 67 14.30 -64.66 26.97
N SER A 68 14.85 -64.89 25.77
CA SER A 68 16.09 -64.45 25.07
C SER A 68 16.04 -64.90 23.60
N ALA A 69 16.64 -64.13 22.68
CA ALA A 69 17.08 -64.51 21.32
C ALA A 69 16.08 -65.15 20.32
N ASP A 70 15.90 -64.53 19.14
CA ASP A 70 16.56 -65.02 17.91
C ASP A 70 16.40 -64.04 16.73
N SER A 71 17.20 -64.25 15.69
CA SER A 71 17.31 -63.40 14.49
C SER A 71 16.87 -64.13 13.22
N ALA A 72 16.10 -63.49 12.33
CA ALA A 72 16.26 -63.57 10.85
C ALA A 72 15.21 -62.75 10.06
N GLU A 73 15.69 -62.21 8.94
CA GLU A 73 15.04 -61.97 7.64
C GLU A 73 13.76 -61.10 7.49
N HIS A 74 13.98 -59.96 6.83
CA HIS A 74 13.25 -59.43 5.67
C HIS A 74 11.77 -59.83 5.45
N ASP A 75 10.90 -58.81 5.45
CA ASP A 75 9.90 -58.68 4.39
C ASP A 75 9.62 -57.19 4.08
N LEU A 76 9.26 -56.88 2.83
CA LEU A 76 8.99 -55.52 2.38
C LEU A 76 7.63 -55.03 2.91
N ILE A 77 7.58 -53.79 3.42
CA ILE A 77 6.32 -53.08 3.70
C ILE A 77 6.17 -51.90 2.72
N ASP A 78 4.96 -51.80 2.18
CA ASP A 78 4.57 -50.97 1.03
C ASP A 78 4.51 -49.46 1.39
N SER A 79 5.29 -48.62 0.69
CA SER A 79 5.41 -47.19 1.03
C SER A 79 4.20 -46.33 0.64
N THR A 80 3.10 -46.94 0.21
CA THR A 80 1.84 -46.28 -0.13
C THR A 80 0.94 -46.02 1.09
N ALA A 81 1.05 -46.81 2.16
CA ALA A 81 0.21 -46.68 3.36
C ALA A 81 0.62 -45.50 4.27
N ASP A 82 1.91 -45.26 4.46
CA ASP A 82 2.38 -44.14 5.30
C ASP A 82 2.11 -42.77 4.67
N ALA A 83 2.08 -42.69 3.33
CA ALA A 83 1.79 -41.46 2.60
C ALA A 83 0.33 -41.00 2.77
N THR A 84 -0.63 -41.94 2.82
CA THR A 84 -2.04 -41.62 3.10
C THR A 84 -2.27 -41.28 4.57
N LEU A 85 -1.55 -41.92 5.48
CA LEU A 85 -1.67 -41.66 6.93
C LEU A 85 -1.09 -40.28 7.32
N LEU A 86 0.03 -39.87 6.71
CA LEU A 86 0.55 -38.50 6.83
C LEU A 86 -0.38 -37.44 6.21
N ALA A 87 -1.07 -37.76 5.12
CA ALA A 87 -2.06 -36.86 4.53
C ALA A 87 -3.28 -36.63 5.44
N GLN A 88 -3.78 -37.69 6.10
CA GLN A 88 -4.90 -37.58 7.06
C GLN A 88 -4.50 -36.78 8.32
N PHE A 89 -3.31 -37.01 8.88
CA PHE A 89 -2.82 -36.21 10.02
C PHE A 89 -2.74 -34.71 9.71
N HIS A 90 -2.44 -34.36 8.46
CA HIS A 90 -2.37 -32.96 8.03
C HIS A 90 -3.75 -32.30 7.90
N GLU A 91 -4.80 -33.04 7.51
CA GLU A 91 -6.19 -32.53 7.49
C GLU A 91 -6.77 -32.35 8.91
N GLU A 92 -6.51 -33.28 9.84
CA GLU A 92 -6.98 -33.13 11.23
C GLU A 92 -6.27 -31.98 11.96
N ALA A 93 -4.96 -31.80 11.74
CA ALA A 93 -4.21 -30.68 12.31
C ALA A 93 -4.72 -29.31 11.81
N ILE A 94 -5.04 -29.19 10.51
CA ILE A 94 -5.63 -27.97 9.93
C ILE A 94 -7.05 -27.74 10.48
N SER A 95 -7.84 -28.81 10.64
CA SER A 95 -9.20 -28.72 11.19
C SER A 95 -9.21 -28.26 12.65
N GLN A 96 -8.29 -28.72 13.49
CA GLN A 96 -8.15 -28.22 14.86
C GLN A 96 -7.62 -26.78 14.94
N LEU A 97 -6.78 -26.35 13.99
CA LEU A 97 -6.34 -24.95 13.93
C LEU A 97 -7.49 -23.98 13.63
N ILE A 98 -8.48 -24.42 12.84
CA ILE A 98 -9.67 -23.61 12.47
C ILE A 98 -10.66 -23.48 13.64
N VAL A 99 -10.80 -24.50 14.50
CA VAL A 99 -11.72 -24.45 15.66
C VAL A 99 -11.22 -23.51 16.77
N ASN A 100 -9.90 -23.41 16.96
CA ASN A 100 -9.31 -22.63 18.05
C ASN A 100 -9.29 -21.10 17.84
N PHE A 101 -9.75 -20.59 16.69
CA PHE A 101 -9.82 -19.14 16.41
C PHE A 101 -11.23 -18.55 16.63
N SER A 102 -11.83 -18.86 17.78
CA SER A 102 -13.09 -18.25 18.22
C SER A 102 -12.84 -16.90 18.91
N LEU A 103 -13.01 -15.80 18.18
CA LEU A 103 -13.21 -14.47 18.78
C LEU A 103 -14.58 -14.44 19.49
N PRO A 104 -14.74 -13.70 20.61
CA PRO A 104 -15.96 -13.76 21.42
C PRO A 104 -17.15 -13.15 20.67
N VAL A 105 -18.14 -13.98 20.38
CA VAL A 105 -19.45 -13.55 19.90
C VAL A 105 -20.18 -12.87 21.05
N PHE A 106 -20.46 -11.57 20.90
CA PHE A 106 -21.41 -10.88 21.76
C PHE A 106 -22.83 -11.35 21.41
N GLU A 107 -23.38 -12.28 22.21
CA GLU A 107 -24.81 -12.59 22.14
C GLU A 107 -25.63 -11.39 22.61
N ILE A 108 -26.32 -10.74 21.67
CA ILE A 108 -27.41 -9.82 21.97
C ILE A 108 -28.70 -10.65 21.94
N SER A 109 -29.27 -10.93 23.11
CA SER A 109 -30.56 -11.62 23.21
C SER A 109 -31.68 -10.81 22.54
N TYR A 110 -32.08 -11.22 21.33
CA TYR A 110 -33.32 -10.77 20.72
C TYR A 110 -34.45 -11.73 21.08
N SER A 111 -35.54 -11.15 21.60
CA SER A 111 -36.70 -11.90 22.10
C SER A 111 -37.39 -12.68 20.97
N SER A 112 -37.56 -13.99 21.18
CA SER A 112 -38.36 -14.87 20.34
C SER A 112 -39.83 -14.46 20.36
N ASN A 113 -40.36 -14.03 19.21
CA ASN A 113 -41.80 -14.08 18.86
C ASN A 113 -42.02 -13.58 17.42
N MET A 114 -41.70 -14.40 16.40
CA MET A 114 -42.32 -14.29 15.06
C MET A 114 -42.17 -15.57 14.21
N ASP A 115 -42.39 -16.74 14.83
CA ASP A 115 -42.56 -18.00 14.09
C ASP A 115 -44.02 -18.14 13.61
N GLU A 116 -44.38 -17.42 12.54
CA GLU A 116 -45.60 -17.71 11.78
C GLU A 116 -45.36 -17.64 10.26
N VAL A 117 -45.48 -18.81 9.62
CA VAL A 117 -45.80 -19.04 8.21
C VAL A 117 -44.92 -18.37 7.15
N LEU A 118 -43.86 -19.08 6.73
CA LEU A 118 -43.30 -18.95 5.38
C LEU A 118 -43.09 -20.33 4.76
N ASP A 119 -44.03 -20.70 3.89
CA ASP A 119 -44.09 -21.98 3.18
C ASP A 119 -42.88 -22.15 2.23
N GLU A 120 -42.04 -23.14 2.51
CA GLU A 120 -40.80 -23.42 1.79
C GLU A 120 -41.03 -23.77 0.29
N SER A 121 -42.27 -24.15 -0.08
CA SER A 121 -42.66 -24.44 -1.46
C SER A 121 -42.80 -23.18 -2.33
N ILE A 122 -43.18 -22.04 -1.74
CA ILE A 122 -43.36 -20.76 -2.43
C ILE A 122 -42.00 -20.14 -2.79
N VAL A 123 -40.97 -20.39 -1.97
CA VAL A 123 -39.60 -19.93 -2.24
C VAL A 123 -39.00 -20.71 -3.41
N LYS A 124 -39.21 -22.04 -3.46
CA LYS A 124 -38.69 -22.90 -4.55
C LYS A 124 -39.35 -22.62 -5.90
N THR A 125 -40.66 -22.34 -5.95
CA THR A 125 -41.36 -22.00 -7.21
C THR A 125 -41.06 -20.61 -7.77
N LYS A 126 -40.34 -19.75 -7.03
CA LYS A 126 -39.88 -18.43 -7.50
C LYS A 126 -38.45 -18.41 -8.05
N TYR A 127 -37.75 -19.55 -8.00
CA TYR A 127 -36.39 -19.73 -8.49
C TYR A 127 -36.28 -20.69 -9.69
N GLU A 128 -37.39 -21.00 -10.37
CA GLU A 128 -37.27 -21.43 -11.76
C GLU A 128 -36.73 -20.27 -12.59
N SER A 129 -35.51 -20.45 -13.08
CA SER A 129 -34.81 -19.55 -13.98
C SER A 129 -35.54 -19.46 -15.31
N LYS A 130 -36.55 -18.59 -15.36
CA LYS A 130 -37.12 -18.11 -16.61
C LYS A 130 -35.99 -17.41 -17.35
N GLU A 131 -35.47 -18.05 -18.39
CA GLU A 131 -34.34 -17.56 -19.18
C GLU A 131 -34.61 -16.11 -19.58
N ILE A 132 -33.82 -15.18 -19.05
CA ILE A 132 -33.89 -13.78 -19.46
C ILE A 132 -33.34 -13.75 -20.90
N PRO A 133 -34.15 -13.42 -21.92
CA PRO A 133 -33.68 -13.43 -23.29
C PRO A 133 -32.52 -12.45 -23.45
N GLY A 134 -31.50 -12.84 -24.23
CA GLY A 134 -30.19 -12.17 -24.32
C GLY A 134 -30.18 -10.80 -25.00
N TYR A 135 -31.00 -9.86 -24.52
CA TYR A 135 -31.14 -8.49 -25.01
C TYR A 135 -30.50 -7.45 -24.08
N LEU A 136 -30.12 -7.85 -22.86
CA LEU A 136 -29.45 -7.00 -21.87
C LEU A 136 -27.90 -6.94 -21.99
N ASP A 137 -27.32 -7.66 -22.96
CA ASP A 137 -25.85 -7.73 -23.12
C ASP A 137 -25.24 -6.52 -23.86
N ASP A 138 -26.04 -5.74 -24.60
CA ASP A 138 -25.57 -4.55 -25.31
C ASP A 138 -25.65 -3.28 -24.43
N PHE A 139 -24.49 -2.67 -24.17
CA PHE A 139 -24.41 -1.32 -23.61
C PHE A 139 -24.69 -0.31 -24.75
N PRO A 140 -25.90 0.30 -24.86
CA PRO A 140 -26.36 0.87 -26.13
C PRO A 140 -25.57 2.12 -26.56
N ALA A 141 -24.87 2.76 -25.62
CA ALA A 141 -24.00 3.90 -25.84
C ALA A 141 -22.63 3.54 -26.49
N GLY A 142 -22.33 2.25 -26.65
CA GLY A 142 -21.13 1.74 -27.32
C GLY A 142 -19.81 2.16 -26.66
N VAL A 143 -18.70 1.87 -27.36
CA VAL A 143 -17.35 2.33 -27.01
C VAL A 143 -16.93 3.44 -27.95
N GLY A 144 -16.34 4.51 -27.42
CA GLY A 144 -15.84 5.62 -28.22
C GLY A 144 -15.02 6.63 -27.40
N TYR A 145 -15.09 7.90 -27.81
CA TYR A 145 -14.31 8.98 -27.23
C TYR A 145 -14.60 9.24 -25.74
N PHE A 146 -15.79 8.90 -25.24
CA PHE A 146 -16.09 9.01 -23.81
C PHE A 146 -15.22 8.08 -22.97
N GLN A 147 -15.10 6.79 -23.34
CA GLN A 147 -14.29 5.84 -22.58
C GLN A 147 -12.80 6.18 -22.62
N VAL A 148 -12.29 6.71 -23.75
CA VAL A 148 -10.91 7.24 -23.82
C VAL A 148 -10.69 8.35 -22.80
N LEU A 149 -11.59 9.34 -22.72
CA LEU A 149 -11.46 10.44 -21.78
C LEU A 149 -11.61 9.98 -20.33
N ALA A 150 -12.57 9.10 -20.05
CA ALA A 150 -12.75 8.52 -18.71
C ALA A 150 -11.47 7.79 -18.27
N ALA A 151 -10.94 6.90 -19.11
CA ALA A 151 -9.70 6.16 -18.85
C ALA A 151 -8.47 7.07 -18.71
N LEU A 152 -8.41 8.21 -19.42
CA LEU A 152 -7.34 9.19 -19.26
C LEU A 152 -7.40 9.88 -17.87
N CYS A 153 -8.58 10.37 -17.46
CA CYS A 153 -8.72 11.04 -16.17
C CYS A 153 -8.52 10.09 -14.98
N THR A 154 -9.05 8.86 -15.05
CA THR A 154 -8.83 7.84 -14.01
C THR A 154 -7.42 7.25 -14.07
N GLY A 155 -6.82 7.17 -15.26
CA GLY A 155 -5.42 6.80 -15.46
C GLY A 155 -4.47 7.78 -14.80
N LEU A 156 -4.72 9.09 -14.92
CA LEU A 156 -3.96 10.12 -14.23
C LEU A 156 -4.08 10.03 -12.69
N SER A 157 -5.22 9.61 -12.14
CA SER A 157 -5.33 9.36 -10.68
C SER A 157 -4.52 8.14 -10.21
N LEU A 158 -4.46 7.06 -11.01
CA LEU A 158 -3.61 5.90 -10.67
C LEU A 158 -2.13 6.18 -10.93
N ALA A 159 -1.81 7.01 -11.92
CA ALA A 159 -0.46 7.52 -12.12
C ALA A 159 -0.02 8.34 -10.89
N ALA A 160 -0.89 9.20 -10.33
CA ALA A 160 -0.62 9.94 -9.10
C ALA A 160 -0.40 9.02 -7.88
N ASP A 161 -1.23 7.98 -7.69
CA ASP A 161 -1.02 6.96 -6.64
C ASP A 161 0.33 6.24 -6.77
N THR A 162 0.71 5.91 -8.00
CA THR A 162 1.99 5.25 -8.30
C THR A 162 3.16 6.22 -8.07
N VAL A 163 3.03 7.50 -8.46
CA VAL A 163 4.03 8.55 -8.20
C VAL A 163 4.22 8.75 -6.70
N GLU A 164 3.15 8.96 -5.92
CA GLU A 164 3.23 9.16 -4.45
C GLU A 164 3.91 7.96 -3.76
N PHE A 165 3.68 6.74 -4.26
CA PHE A 165 4.31 5.54 -3.72
C PHE A 165 5.83 5.48 -3.99
N PHE A 166 6.29 5.90 -5.18
CA PHE A 166 7.72 5.90 -5.55
C PHE A 166 8.47 7.19 -5.18
N VAL A 167 7.79 8.27 -4.78
CA VAL A 167 8.43 9.58 -4.55
C VAL A 167 9.44 9.57 -3.40
N VAL A 168 9.17 8.80 -2.34
CA VAL A 168 9.95 8.83 -1.09
C VAL A 168 11.39 8.33 -1.26
N PRO A 169 11.67 7.16 -1.90
CA PRO A 169 13.03 6.73 -2.20
C PRO A 169 13.88 7.74 -3.00
N TYR A 170 13.27 8.54 -3.87
CA TYR A 170 14.01 9.49 -4.71
C TYR A 170 14.35 10.81 -4.01
N ILE A 171 13.51 11.27 -3.07
CA ILE A 171 13.74 12.54 -2.35
C ILE A 171 14.57 12.38 -1.07
N LEU A 172 14.54 11.18 -0.45
CA LEU A 172 15.20 10.92 0.83
C LEU A 172 16.68 11.37 0.85
N PRO A 173 17.51 11.13 -0.21
CA PRO A 173 18.89 11.60 -0.31
C PRO A 173 19.14 13.11 -0.13
N SER A 174 18.25 13.96 -0.63
CA SER A 174 18.40 15.42 -0.50
C SER A 174 17.68 15.95 0.73
N ALA A 175 16.55 15.34 1.08
CA ALA A 175 15.75 15.68 2.25
C ALA A 175 16.48 15.37 3.57
N GLU A 176 17.30 14.30 3.63
CA GLU A 176 18.11 14.00 4.83
C GLU A 176 19.16 15.07 5.12
N VAL A 177 19.76 15.67 4.08
CA VAL A 177 20.76 16.76 4.19
C VAL A 177 20.13 18.08 4.58
N GLU A 178 18.91 18.37 4.12
CA GLU A 178 18.23 19.65 4.41
C GLU A 178 17.47 19.63 5.75
N LEU A 179 16.80 18.52 6.06
CA LEU A 179 15.96 18.39 7.26
C LEU A 179 16.68 17.73 8.45
N CYS A 180 17.96 17.36 8.30
CA CYS A 180 18.78 16.63 9.28
C CYS A 180 18.09 15.36 9.83
N ILE A 181 17.60 14.48 8.94
CA ILE A 181 16.85 13.27 9.32
C ILE A 181 17.79 12.20 9.90
N GLU A 182 17.51 11.74 11.13
CA GLU A 182 18.25 10.66 11.79
C GLU A 182 17.98 9.28 11.13
N ASP A 183 18.96 8.35 11.16
CA ASP A 183 18.85 7.03 10.49
C ASP A 183 17.69 6.15 11.00
N ASN A 184 17.34 6.28 12.27
CA ASN A 184 16.17 5.66 12.92
C ASN A 184 14.83 6.21 12.37
N GLU A 185 14.80 7.46 11.88
CA GLU A 185 13.62 8.16 11.36
C GLU A 185 13.43 7.97 9.85
N LYS A 186 14.51 7.75 9.08
CA LYS A 186 14.45 7.54 7.61
C LYS A 186 13.40 6.49 7.18
N GLY A 187 13.24 5.41 7.96
CA GLY A 187 12.25 4.37 7.72
C GLY A 187 10.79 4.83 7.87
N TRP A 188 10.51 5.75 8.80
CA TRP A 188 9.15 6.19 9.12
C TRP A 188 8.48 6.96 7.98
N LEU A 189 9.24 7.70 7.18
CA LEU A 189 8.71 8.47 6.03
C LEU A 189 8.06 7.58 4.95
N SER A 190 8.62 6.38 4.72
CA SER A 190 8.02 5.39 3.82
C SER A 190 6.82 4.70 4.47
N ASN A 191 6.95 4.32 5.75
CA ASN A 191 5.92 3.60 6.49
C ASN A 191 4.63 4.43 6.68
N ILE A 192 4.75 5.72 6.97
CA ILE A 192 3.60 6.62 7.16
C ILE A 192 2.81 6.83 5.86
N THR A 193 3.51 6.85 4.71
CA THR A 193 2.89 6.91 3.39
C THR A 193 2.06 5.65 3.11
N LEU A 194 2.60 4.46 3.39
CA LEU A 194 1.85 3.20 3.28
C LEU A 194 0.63 3.14 4.22
N MET A 195 0.76 3.63 5.45
CA MET A 195 -0.34 3.71 6.41
C MET A 195 -1.45 4.67 5.92
N GLY A 196 -1.07 5.83 5.39
CA GLY A 196 -2.01 6.79 4.81
C GLY A 196 -2.75 6.21 3.62
N LEU A 197 -2.04 5.53 2.70
CA LEU A 197 -2.64 4.83 1.56
C LEU A 197 -3.67 3.77 2.01
N ALA A 198 -3.37 3.02 3.08
CA ALA A 198 -4.29 2.01 3.63
C ALA A 198 -5.59 2.65 4.15
N LEU A 199 -5.47 3.69 4.98
CA LEU A 199 -6.60 4.42 5.55
C LEU A 199 -7.43 5.15 4.47
N GLY A 200 -6.76 5.72 3.47
CA GLY A 200 -7.41 6.37 2.32
C GLY A 200 -8.26 5.41 1.48
N GLY A 201 -7.74 4.21 1.21
CA GLY A 201 -8.48 3.17 0.48
C GLY A 201 -9.74 2.72 1.22
N LEU A 202 -9.66 2.54 2.53
CA LEU A 202 -10.79 2.22 3.39
C LEU A 202 -11.86 3.32 3.37
N PHE A 203 -11.46 4.56 3.67
CA PHE A 203 -12.35 5.69 3.85
C PHE A 203 -13.06 6.09 2.54
N TRP A 204 -12.30 6.38 1.49
CA TRP A 204 -12.86 6.80 0.20
C TRP A 204 -13.50 5.65 -0.56
N GLY A 205 -13.07 4.40 -0.34
CA GLY A 205 -13.77 3.22 -0.84
C GLY A 205 -15.20 3.15 -0.32
N GLY A 206 -15.39 3.21 1.00
CA GLY A 206 -16.72 3.22 1.61
C GLY A 206 -17.57 4.45 1.24
N LEU A 207 -16.95 5.62 1.06
CA LEU A 207 -17.67 6.82 0.61
C LEU A 207 -18.10 6.75 -0.87
N GLY A 208 -17.32 6.03 -1.68
CA GLY A 208 -17.57 5.77 -3.10
C GLY A 208 -18.92 5.14 -3.40
N ASP A 209 -19.40 4.28 -2.52
CA ASP A 209 -20.72 3.64 -2.61
C ASP A 209 -21.87 4.57 -2.17
N ARG A 210 -21.60 5.61 -1.37
CA ARG A 210 -22.65 6.57 -0.92
C ARG A 210 -22.80 7.79 -1.79
N ILE A 211 -21.73 8.58 -1.95
CA ILE A 211 -21.82 9.91 -2.57
C ILE A 211 -21.74 9.83 -4.11
N GLY A 212 -21.17 8.74 -4.61
CA GLY A 212 -20.94 8.47 -6.02
C GLY A 212 -19.46 8.28 -6.34
N ARG A 213 -19.18 7.56 -7.43
CA ARG A 213 -17.85 7.19 -7.89
C ARG A 213 -16.99 8.41 -8.21
N ARG A 214 -17.49 9.28 -9.10
CA ARG A 214 -16.80 10.50 -9.53
C ARG A 214 -16.66 11.48 -8.37
N ARG A 215 -17.73 11.73 -7.61
CA ARG A 215 -17.70 12.70 -6.51
C ARG A 215 -16.66 12.31 -5.45
N SER A 216 -16.62 11.04 -5.06
CA SER A 216 -15.65 10.54 -4.07
C SER A 216 -14.22 10.52 -4.61
N LEU A 217 -14.04 10.23 -5.91
CA LEU A 217 -12.71 10.27 -6.54
C LEU A 217 -12.19 11.71 -6.66
N LEU A 218 -13.08 12.65 -6.99
CA LEU A 218 -12.75 14.08 -7.04
C LEU A 218 -12.36 14.62 -5.67
N SER A 219 -13.06 14.26 -4.59
CA SER A 219 -12.68 14.67 -3.23
C SER A 219 -11.37 14.02 -2.77
N ALA A 220 -11.17 12.73 -3.04
CA ALA A 220 -9.91 12.02 -2.76
C ALA A 220 -8.70 12.69 -3.45
N MET A 221 -8.82 12.96 -4.76
CA MET A 221 -7.77 13.64 -5.54
C MET A 221 -7.58 15.10 -5.15
N SER A 222 -8.65 15.81 -4.73
CA SER A 222 -8.53 17.18 -4.23
C SER A 222 -7.76 17.25 -2.90
N VAL A 223 -7.99 16.30 -1.98
CA VAL A 223 -7.23 16.19 -0.73
C VAL A 223 -5.76 15.87 -1.02
N HIS A 224 -5.48 14.89 -1.88
CA HIS A 224 -4.12 14.57 -2.30
C HIS A 224 -3.42 15.78 -2.97
N ALA A 225 -4.08 16.44 -3.93
CA ALA A 225 -3.51 17.60 -4.60
C ALA A 225 -3.24 18.76 -3.62
N LEU A 226 -4.14 19.02 -2.66
CA LEU A 226 -3.91 20.05 -1.65
C LEU A 226 -2.68 19.71 -0.77
N PHE A 227 -2.66 18.53 -0.16
CA PHE A 227 -1.62 18.17 0.80
C PHE A 227 -0.27 17.81 0.16
N SER A 228 -0.24 17.27 -1.06
CA SER A 228 1.01 17.04 -1.80
C SER A 228 1.64 18.37 -2.24
N GLY A 229 0.81 19.34 -2.67
CA GLY A 229 1.24 20.72 -2.91
C GLY A 229 1.79 21.39 -1.64
N VAL A 230 1.08 21.29 -0.51
CA VAL A 230 1.57 21.80 0.80
C VAL A 230 2.88 21.13 1.22
N ALA A 231 3.00 19.80 1.08
CA ALA A 231 4.22 19.04 1.41
C ALA A 231 5.46 19.47 0.60
N THR A 232 5.26 20.17 -0.53
CA THR A 232 6.34 20.72 -1.37
C THR A 232 6.94 22.02 -0.81
N PHE A 233 6.40 22.55 0.30
CA PHE A 233 6.88 23.77 0.96
C PHE A 233 7.05 23.60 2.47
N MET A 234 7.13 22.37 2.99
CA MET A 234 7.26 22.09 4.42
C MET A 234 8.74 22.10 4.86
N PRO A 235 9.17 23.06 5.70
CA PRO A 235 10.59 23.25 6.05
C PRO A 235 11.07 22.37 7.21
N THR A 236 10.23 21.51 7.78
CA THR A 236 10.59 20.64 8.91
C THR A 236 10.08 19.22 8.71
N TYR A 237 10.87 18.23 9.11
CA TYR A 237 10.57 16.80 8.96
C TYR A 237 9.17 16.41 9.50
N GLY A 238 8.80 16.90 10.69
CA GLY A 238 7.48 16.64 11.27
C GLY A 238 6.31 17.21 10.46
N THR A 239 6.40 18.46 10.01
CA THR A 239 5.31 19.07 9.19
C THR A 239 5.22 18.43 7.80
N PHE A 240 6.37 18.09 7.22
CA PHE A 240 6.48 17.35 5.98
C PHE A 240 5.85 15.94 6.08
N MET A 241 6.14 15.17 7.14
CA MET A 241 5.51 13.88 7.41
C MET A 241 3.99 14.00 7.55
N CYS A 242 3.48 14.98 8.31
CA CYS A 242 2.05 15.19 8.45
C CYS A 242 1.37 15.52 7.11
N ALA A 243 1.97 16.40 6.30
CA ALA A 243 1.44 16.72 4.97
C ALA A 243 1.47 15.50 4.03
N ARG A 244 2.53 14.68 4.06
CA ARG A 244 2.62 13.41 3.32
C ARG A 244 1.58 12.38 3.76
N PHE A 245 1.34 12.23 5.06
CA PHE A 245 0.28 11.35 5.57
C PHE A 245 -1.11 11.75 5.08
N CYS A 246 -1.44 13.04 5.16
CA CYS A 246 -2.72 13.56 4.64
C CYS A 246 -2.83 13.43 3.12
N SER A 247 -1.73 13.63 2.38
CA SER A 247 -1.64 13.39 0.93
C SER A 247 -1.93 11.93 0.58
N ALA A 248 -1.30 11.00 1.30
CA ALA A 248 -1.46 9.56 1.12
C ALA A 248 -2.89 9.06 1.44
N ILE A 249 -3.54 9.62 2.46
CA ILE A 249 -4.98 9.37 2.74
C ILE A 249 -5.86 9.86 1.59
N GLY A 250 -5.52 11.00 0.97
CA GLY A 250 -6.18 11.45 -0.25
C GLY A 250 -6.01 10.44 -1.39
N VAL A 251 -4.77 10.06 -1.71
CA VAL A 251 -4.48 9.29 -2.93
C VAL A 251 -4.87 7.82 -2.83
N GLY A 252 -4.84 7.22 -1.64
CA GLY A 252 -5.20 5.81 -1.42
C GLY A 252 -6.63 5.46 -1.84
N GLY A 253 -7.53 6.44 -1.88
CA GLY A 253 -8.88 6.31 -2.42
C GLY A 253 -8.96 6.11 -3.93
N SER A 254 -7.92 6.49 -4.68
CA SER A 254 -7.90 6.41 -6.15
C SER A 254 -8.13 4.99 -6.67
N LEU A 255 -7.48 4.01 -6.06
CA LEU A 255 -7.44 2.63 -6.53
C LEU A 255 -8.85 2.02 -6.63
N PRO A 256 -9.63 1.86 -5.54
CA PRO A 256 -10.99 1.30 -5.64
C PRO A 256 -11.92 2.15 -6.54
N LEU A 257 -11.83 3.48 -6.45
CA LEU A 257 -12.75 4.39 -7.13
C LEU A 257 -12.52 4.50 -8.64
N ALA A 258 -11.27 4.60 -9.09
CA ALA A 258 -10.90 4.69 -10.50
C ALA A 258 -11.30 3.42 -11.26
N PHE A 259 -11.00 2.25 -10.68
CA PHE A 259 -11.37 0.97 -11.27
C PHE A 259 -12.89 0.77 -11.29
N ALA A 260 -13.62 1.08 -10.21
CA ALA A 260 -15.07 0.97 -10.18
C ALA A 260 -15.75 1.94 -11.18
N TYR A 261 -15.29 3.20 -11.25
CA TYR A 261 -15.80 4.19 -12.21
C TYR A 261 -15.66 3.72 -13.66
N LEU A 262 -14.45 3.29 -14.05
CA LEU A 262 -14.21 2.86 -15.43
C LEU A 262 -14.91 1.52 -15.74
N ALA A 263 -14.97 0.59 -14.78
CA ALA A 263 -15.70 -0.67 -14.92
C ALA A 263 -17.21 -0.48 -15.18
N GLU A 264 -17.80 0.54 -14.54
CA GLU A 264 -19.22 0.88 -14.67
C GLU A 264 -19.54 1.71 -15.91
N CYS A 265 -18.57 2.48 -16.42
CA CYS A 265 -18.68 3.25 -17.66
C CYS A 265 -18.38 2.44 -18.95
N CYS A 266 -17.88 1.20 -18.83
CA CYS A 266 -17.47 0.36 -19.96
C CYS A 266 -18.37 -0.87 -20.19
N PRO A 267 -18.70 -1.20 -21.46
CA PRO A 267 -19.39 -2.43 -21.83
C PRO A 267 -18.63 -3.70 -21.40
N ARG A 268 -19.36 -4.74 -20.99
CA ARG A 268 -18.86 -6.04 -20.49
C ARG A 268 -17.71 -6.61 -21.33
N LEU A 269 -17.90 -6.73 -22.65
CA LEU A 269 -16.94 -7.28 -23.62
C LEU A 269 -15.68 -6.42 -23.87
N SER A 270 -15.67 -5.18 -23.38
CA SER A 270 -14.52 -4.27 -23.50
C SER A 270 -13.87 -3.93 -22.17
N ARG A 271 -14.52 -4.28 -21.04
CA ARG A 271 -14.12 -3.86 -19.69
C ARG A 271 -12.71 -4.33 -19.32
N SER A 272 -12.37 -5.58 -19.61
CA SER A 272 -11.03 -6.15 -19.36
C SER A 272 -9.92 -5.35 -20.05
N ARG A 273 -10.13 -4.96 -21.31
CA ARG A 273 -9.20 -4.14 -22.10
C ARG A 273 -9.03 -2.75 -21.49
N TRP A 274 -10.12 -2.08 -21.12
CA TRP A 274 -10.08 -0.77 -20.46
C TRP A 274 -9.42 -0.82 -19.08
N ILE A 275 -9.63 -1.89 -18.31
CA ILE A 275 -8.99 -2.07 -17.00
C ILE A 275 -7.49 -2.38 -17.14
N GLY A 276 -7.07 -3.20 -18.13
CA GLY A 276 -5.65 -3.41 -18.41
C GLY A 276 -4.93 -2.13 -18.85
N LEU A 277 -5.57 -1.31 -19.69
CA LEU A 277 -5.06 0.03 -20.04
C LEU A 277 -5.00 0.97 -18.83
N LEU A 278 -5.97 0.89 -17.91
CA LEU A 278 -5.99 1.67 -16.67
C LEU A 278 -4.86 1.25 -15.70
N VAL A 279 -4.59 -0.05 -15.57
CA VAL A 279 -3.43 -0.57 -14.81
C VAL A 279 -2.12 -0.11 -15.45
N ALA A 280 -1.99 -0.19 -16.78
CA ALA A 280 -0.81 0.29 -17.51
C ALA A 280 -0.61 1.81 -17.35
N ALA A 281 -1.69 2.59 -17.29
CA ALA A 281 -1.62 4.04 -17.02
C ALA A 281 -1.11 4.36 -15.61
N GLY A 282 -1.39 3.51 -14.61
CA GLY A 282 -0.78 3.60 -13.28
C GLY A 282 0.74 3.44 -13.35
N ALA A 283 1.21 2.35 -13.95
CA ALA A 283 2.65 2.07 -14.10
C ALA A 283 3.40 3.12 -14.94
N LEU A 284 2.75 3.76 -15.92
CA LEU A 284 3.30 4.94 -16.61
C LEU A 284 3.57 6.12 -15.65
N GLY A 285 2.83 6.23 -14.54
CA GLY A 285 3.15 7.15 -13.44
C GLY A 285 4.48 6.81 -12.74
N GLY A 286 4.78 5.52 -12.57
CA GLY A 286 6.08 5.06 -12.06
C GLY A 286 7.24 5.38 -13.02
N VAL A 287 7.04 5.15 -14.32
CA VAL A 287 7.99 5.57 -15.37
C VAL A 287 8.21 7.09 -15.36
N TYR A 288 7.13 7.87 -15.22
CA TYR A 288 7.17 9.33 -15.13
C TYR A 288 7.97 9.79 -13.89
N ALA A 289 7.73 9.22 -12.71
CA ALA A 289 8.48 9.53 -11.50
C ALA A 289 9.98 9.21 -11.66
N ALA A 290 10.33 8.05 -12.22
CA ALA A 290 11.72 7.67 -12.43
C ALA A 290 12.44 8.59 -13.44
N LEU A 291 11.81 8.90 -14.59
CA LEU A 291 12.40 9.80 -15.58
C LEU A 291 12.52 11.25 -15.05
N LEU A 292 11.56 11.72 -14.24
CA LEU A 292 11.69 13.02 -13.58
C LEU A 292 12.81 13.03 -12.54
N ALA A 293 12.94 11.98 -11.73
CA ALA A 293 14.00 11.90 -10.73
C ALA A 293 15.37 11.90 -11.42
N TRP A 294 15.53 11.20 -12.55
CA TRP A 294 16.77 11.19 -13.33
C TRP A 294 17.19 12.57 -13.86
N VAL A 295 16.22 13.42 -14.19
CA VAL A 295 16.46 14.76 -14.76
C VAL A 295 16.61 15.84 -13.69
N VAL A 296 16.00 15.66 -12.51
CA VAL A 296 15.83 16.72 -11.50
C VAL A 296 16.62 16.46 -10.21
N VAL A 297 16.80 15.20 -9.80
CA VAL A 297 17.47 14.87 -8.53
C VAL A 297 18.99 14.74 -8.78
N PRO A 298 19.84 15.41 -7.98
CA PRO A 298 21.29 15.32 -8.11
C PRO A 298 21.80 13.89 -7.89
N THR A 299 22.70 13.44 -8.76
CA THR A 299 23.24 12.07 -8.75
C THR A 299 24.46 11.87 -7.87
N THR A 300 25.10 12.96 -7.41
CA THR A 300 26.31 12.92 -6.58
C THR A 300 26.17 13.75 -5.30
N GLY A 301 26.85 13.35 -4.23
CA GLY A 301 26.85 14.07 -2.94
C GLY A 301 27.35 15.52 -3.04
N GLU A 302 28.38 15.79 -3.85
CA GLU A 302 28.86 17.16 -4.12
C GLU A 302 27.73 18.05 -4.69
N MET A 303 26.96 17.53 -5.65
CA MET A 303 25.80 18.25 -6.20
C MET A 303 24.70 18.48 -5.15
N VAL A 304 24.38 17.49 -4.31
CA VAL A 304 23.38 17.65 -3.22
C VAL A 304 23.76 18.80 -2.28
N VAL A 305 25.03 18.91 -1.86
CA VAL A 305 25.47 19.97 -0.94
C VAL A 305 25.58 21.33 -1.62
N LEU A 306 25.95 21.38 -2.90
CA LEU A 306 25.97 22.62 -3.67
C LEU A 306 24.55 23.16 -3.92
N GLU A 307 23.60 22.29 -4.27
CA GLU A 307 22.20 22.67 -4.50
C GLU A 307 21.43 23.01 -3.23
N ASN A 308 21.69 22.36 -2.10
CA ASN A 308 21.08 22.72 -0.80
C ASN A 308 21.52 24.10 -0.26
N LYS A 309 22.37 24.84 -0.98
CA LYS A 309 22.63 26.27 -0.73
C LYS A 309 21.62 27.19 -1.43
N GLU A 310 20.83 26.68 -2.36
CA GLU A 310 19.71 27.41 -2.95
C GLU A 310 18.49 27.39 -2.01
N HIS A 311 17.69 28.45 -2.01
CA HIS A 311 16.46 28.52 -1.21
C HIS A 311 15.33 27.57 -1.68
N PHE A 312 15.53 26.79 -2.75
CA PHE A 312 14.52 25.88 -3.28
C PHE A 312 15.15 24.64 -3.93
N SER A 313 15.61 23.73 -3.07
CA SER A 313 16.35 22.50 -3.37
C SER A 313 15.69 21.59 -4.43
N ALA A 314 16.50 20.76 -5.10
CA ALA A 314 16.07 19.87 -6.17
C ALA A 314 14.89 18.96 -5.81
N TRP A 315 14.85 18.41 -4.60
CA TRP A 315 13.76 17.53 -4.17
C TRP A 315 12.42 18.27 -4.07
N HIS A 316 12.39 19.54 -3.65
CA HIS A 316 11.18 20.37 -3.71
C HIS A 316 10.73 20.61 -5.16
N ARG A 317 11.66 20.88 -6.08
CA ARG A 317 11.37 20.99 -7.53
C ARG A 317 10.75 19.70 -8.09
N PHE A 318 11.30 18.55 -7.72
CA PHE A 318 10.81 17.23 -8.10
C PHE A 318 9.38 16.97 -7.58
N LEU A 319 9.11 17.28 -6.31
CA LEU A 319 7.77 17.16 -5.72
C LEU A 319 6.71 18.00 -6.44
N LEU A 320 7.07 19.24 -6.84
CA LEU A 320 6.18 20.12 -7.60
C LEU A 320 5.81 19.54 -8.97
N LEU A 321 6.71 18.77 -9.60
CA LEU A 321 6.44 18.08 -10.86
C LEU A 321 5.64 16.79 -10.64
N CYS A 322 5.93 16.02 -9.58
CA CYS A 322 5.14 14.86 -9.15
C CYS A 322 3.68 15.18 -8.83
N TRP A 323 3.37 16.44 -8.46
CA TRP A 323 2.01 16.94 -8.22
C TRP A 323 1.15 17.12 -9.48
N LEU A 324 1.76 17.24 -10.67
CA LEU A 324 1.04 17.58 -11.90
C LEU A 324 0.00 16.52 -12.36
N PRO A 325 0.25 15.20 -12.29
CA PRO A 325 -0.77 14.19 -12.62
C PRO A 325 -2.01 14.27 -11.72
N ALA A 326 -1.82 14.57 -10.41
CA ALA A 326 -2.91 14.72 -9.45
C ALA A 326 -3.81 15.92 -9.77
N LEU A 327 -3.20 17.08 -10.10
CA LEU A 327 -3.93 18.25 -10.58
C LEU A 327 -4.70 17.95 -11.87
N CYS A 328 -4.03 17.39 -12.88
CA CYS A 328 -4.64 17.07 -14.17
C CYS A 328 -5.82 16.09 -14.02
N SER A 329 -5.70 15.08 -13.15
CA SER A 329 -6.81 14.19 -12.81
C SER A 329 -7.95 14.94 -12.12
N THR A 330 -7.66 15.73 -11.08
CA THR A 330 -8.66 16.53 -10.34
C THR A 330 -9.45 17.44 -11.28
N VAL A 331 -8.79 18.20 -12.14
CA VAL A 331 -9.43 19.06 -13.14
C VAL A 331 -10.23 18.24 -14.16
N GLY A 332 -9.69 17.13 -14.66
CA GLY A 332 -10.39 16.23 -15.59
C GLY A 332 -11.68 15.64 -15.02
N LEU A 333 -11.66 15.24 -13.75
CA LEU A 333 -12.80 14.67 -13.02
C LEU A 333 -13.96 15.68 -12.88
N ILE A 334 -13.70 16.99 -12.85
CA ILE A 334 -14.75 18.02 -12.84
C ILE A 334 -15.62 17.92 -14.11
N PHE A 335 -15.06 17.60 -15.28
CA PHE A 335 -15.79 17.56 -16.56
C PHE A 335 -16.49 16.23 -16.86
N LEU A 336 -16.16 15.18 -16.13
CA LEU A 336 -16.80 13.87 -16.28
C LEU A 336 -18.22 13.85 -15.68
N PRO A 337 -19.12 12.96 -16.14
CA PRO A 337 -20.38 12.66 -15.47
C PRO A 337 -20.16 11.68 -14.31
N GLU A 338 -21.16 11.52 -13.44
CA GLU A 338 -21.20 10.44 -12.46
C GLU A 338 -21.42 9.08 -13.14
N SER A 339 -21.06 7.97 -12.48
CA SER A 339 -21.27 6.62 -13.03
C SER A 339 -22.77 6.35 -13.31
N PRO A 340 -23.13 5.92 -14.54
CA PRO A 340 -24.52 5.69 -14.89
C PRO A 340 -25.13 4.50 -14.13
N ARG A 341 -24.32 3.50 -13.74
CA ARG A 341 -24.79 2.34 -12.96
C ARG A 341 -25.05 2.70 -11.50
N TYR A 342 -24.16 3.47 -10.89
CA TYR A 342 -24.38 4.02 -9.55
C TYR A 342 -25.67 4.86 -9.49
N LEU A 343 -25.95 5.68 -10.51
CA LEU A 343 -27.18 6.48 -10.55
C LEU A 343 -28.47 5.64 -10.60
N VAL A 344 -28.47 4.49 -11.29
CA VAL A 344 -29.61 3.56 -11.29
C VAL A 344 -29.74 2.87 -9.92
N GLU A 345 -28.65 2.38 -9.33
CA GLU A 345 -28.69 1.74 -8.00
C GLU A 345 -29.14 2.72 -6.91
N ALA A 346 -28.78 4.01 -7.03
CA ALA A 346 -29.22 5.09 -6.16
C ALA A 346 -30.66 5.60 -6.44
N GLY A 347 -31.40 4.99 -7.38
CA GLY A 347 -32.78 5.37 -7.74
C GLY A 347 -32.91 6.74 -8.43
N ARG A 348 -31.83 7.25 -9.04
CA ARG A 348 -31.78 8.54 -9.76
C ARG A 348 -31.90 8.33 -11.27
N ASP A 349 -32.94 7.61 -11.67
CA ASP A 349 -33.14 7.08 -13.04
C ASP A 349 -33.09 8.17 -14.12
N VAL A 350 -33.70 9.34 -13.85
CA VAL A 350 -33.71 10.48 -14.78
C VAL A 350 -32.29 11.01 -15.02
N GLU A 351 -31.44 11.05 -13.98
CA GLU A 351 -30.04 11.45 -14.11
C GLU A 351 -29.21 10.38 -14.81
N ALA A 352 -29.42 9.11 -14.48
CA ALA A 352 -28.79 8.00 -15.18
C ALA A 352 -29.06 8.08 -16.69
N MET A 353 -30.32 8.37 -17.07
CA MET A 353 -30.74 8.54 -18.46
C MET A 353 -30.03 9.71 -19.15
N MET A 354 -29.95 10.88 -18.51
CA MET A 354 -29.21 12.03 -19.03
C MET A 354 -27.72 11.73 -19.22
N VAL A 355 -27.10 10.99 -18.30
CA VAL A 355 -25.71 10.55 -18.43
C VAL A 355 -25.55 9.57 -19.60
N TYR A 356 -26.42 8.56 -19.74
CA TYR A 356 -26.38 7.63 -20.88
C TYR A 356 -26.51 8.34 -22.22
N GLN A 357 -27.45 9.28 -22.36
CA GLN A 357 -27.59 10.10 -23.57
C GLN A 357 -26.33 10.93 -23.85
N LYS A 358 -25.70 11.50 -22.82
CA LYS A 358 -24.44 12.26 -22.95
C LYS A 358 -23.29 11.36 -23.45
N ILE A 359 -23.19 10.13 -22.94
CA ILE A 359 -22.20 9.13 -23.38
C ILE A 359 -22.48 8.71 -24.83
N TYR A 360 -23.71 8.32 -25.15
CA TYR A 360 -24.13 7.92 -26.50
C TYR A 360 -23.81 9.02 -27.53
N LYS A 361 -24.22 10.26 -27.24
CA LYS A 361 -23.96 11.41 -28.10
C LYS A 361 -22.46 11.60 -28.32
N LYS A 362 -21.66 11.61 -27.24
CA LYS A 362 -20.20 11.83 -27.30
C LYS A 362 -19.47 10.71 -28.06
N ASN A 363 -19.93 9.47 -27.98
CA ASN A 363 -19.37 8.35 -28.73
C ASN A 363 -19.75 8.37 -30.22
N ASN A 364 -20.97 8.79 -30.56
CA ASN A 364 -21.45 8.80 -31.94
C ASN A 364 -21.26 10.14 -32.70
N THR A 365 -20.80 11.21 -32.02
CA THR A 365 -20.54 12.53 -32.64
C THR A 365 -19.60 12.43 -33.85
N ARG A 366 -18.58 11.56 -33.79
CA ARG A 366 -17.59 11.37 -34.87
C ARG A 366 -18.09 10.46 -36.02
N LYS A 367 -19.23 9.77 -35.86
CA LYS A 367 -19.81 8.86 -36.86
C LYS A 367 -20.84 9.54 -37.78
N GLY A 368 -20.95 10.87 -37.76
CA GLY A 368 -21.91 11.62 -38.60
C GLY A 368 -23.37 11.50 -38.16
N ALA A 369 -23.66 10.88 -37.02
CA ALA A 369 -25.01 10.69 -36.49
C ALA A 369 -25.56 11.96 -35.81
N THR A 370 -25.67 13.06 -36.54
CA THR A 370 -26.18 14.37 -36.05
C THR A 370 -27.70 14.44 -35.90
N GLY A 371 -28.43 13.34 -36.14
CA GLY A 371 -29.90 13.26 -36.03
C GLY A 371 -30.47 12.03 -35.32
N ALA A 372 -29.63 11.08 -34.88
CA ALA A 372 -30.10 9.91 -34.14
C ALA A 372 -30.39 10.28 -32.67
N GLN A 373 -31.56 10.87 -32.41
CA GLN A 373 -32.14 10.81 -31.07
C GLN A 373 -32.29 9.34 -30.69
N TYR A 374 -31.63 8.93 -29.61
CA TYR A 374 -31.83 7.62 -29.01
C TYR A 374 -33.26 7.57 -28.46
N GLN A 375 -34.21 7.10 -29.27
CA GLN A 375 -35.59 6.90 -28.85
C GLN A 375 -35.61 5.76 -27.84
N LEU A 376 -36.06 6.09 -26.64
CA LEU A 376 -36.03 5.20 -25.49
C LEU A 376 -37.26 4.28 -25.53
N SER A 377 -37.27 3.33 -26.46
CA SER A 377 -38.17 2.17 -26.39
C SER A 377 -37.75 1.31 -25.20
N GLU A 378 -38.41 1.54 -24.07
CA GLU A 378 -38.31 0.80 -22.80
C GLU A 378 -36.91 0.25 -22.50
N LEU A 379 -36.05 1.12 -21.95
CA LEU A 379 -35.09 0.63 -20.98
C LEU A 379 -35.92 0.15 -19.78
N GLU A 380 -36.23 -1.15 -19.72
CA GLU A 380 -36.71 -1.80 -18.51
C GLU A 380 -35.62 -1.62 -17.44
N LEU A 381 -35.75 -0.54 -16.65
CA LEU A 381 -34.97 -0.31 -15.45
C LEU A 381 -35.13 -1.58 -14.58
N PRO A 382 -34.02 -2.22 -14.15
CA PRO A 382 -34.05 -3.53 -13.53
C PRO A 382 -35.15 -3.64 -12.48
N THR A 383 -36.10 -4.54 -12.73
CA THR A 383 -37.39 -4.63 -12.02
C THR A 383 -37.20 -4.55 -10.51
N LYS A 384 -37.63 -3.42 -9.93
CA LYS A 384 -37.72 -3.12 -8.48
C LYS A 384 -37.06 -4.18 -7.58
N ARG A 385 -35.73 -4.11 -7.41
CA ARG A 385 -35.15 -4.59 -6.14
C ARG A 385 -35.82 -3.79 -5.01
N PRO A 386 -36.08 -4.39 -3.83
CA PRO A 386 -36.57 -3.63 -2.69
C PRO A 386 -35.60 -2.47 -2.48
N ARG A 387 -36.13 -1.25 -2.40
CA ARG A 387 -35.33 -0.03 -2.25
C ARG A 387 -34.48 -0.21 -1.00
N GLY A 388 -33.19 -0.50 -1.16
CA GLY A 388 -32.22 -0.31 -0.07
C GLY A 388 -32.41 1.12 0.43
N LEU A 389 -32.46 1.31 1.75
CA LEU A 389 -32.87 2.58 2.37
C LEU A 389 -32.17 3.74 1.66
N ALA A 390 -32.94 4.46 0.83
CA ALA A 390 -32.45 5.71 0.27
C ALA A 390 -32.12 6.56 1.50
N PRO A 391 -30.88 7.09 1.62
CA PRO A 391 -30.51 7.87 2.79
C PRO A 391 -31.59 8.93 3.00
N PRO A 392 -32.16 9.05 4.21
CA PRO A 392 -33.25 9.99 4.45
C PRO A 392 -32.76 11.35 3.99
N SER A 393 -33.53 11.98 3.09
CA SER A 393 -33.20 13.32 2.61
C SER A 393 -32.96 14.18 3.84
N PRO A 394 -31.82 14.92 3.92
CA PRO A 394 -31.50 15.69 5.11
C PRO A 394 -32.67 16.62 5.39
N THR A 395 -33.39 16.33 6.46
CA THR A 395 -34.46 17.22 6.93
C THR A 395 -33.74 18.47 7.41
N ASN A 396 -34.29 19.66 7.12
CA ASN A 396 -33.58 20.95 7.26
C ASN A 396 -33.23 21.35 8.72
N HIS A 397 -33.23 20.40 9.66
CA HIS A 397 -33.03 20.57 11.10
C HIS A 397 -32.15 19.50 11.76
N THR A 398 -31.42 18.65 11.02
CA THR A 398 -30.36 17.81 11.62
C THR A 398 -29.10 18.64 11.88
N SER A 399 -28.44 18.39 13.01
CA SER A 399 -27.12 18.97 13.29
C SER A 399 -26.08 18.29 12.41
N VAL A 400 -25.05 19.03 11.97
CA VAL A 400 -23.97 18.49 11.11
C VAL A 400 -23.31 17.24 11.73
N LEU A 401 -23.25 17.16 13.06
CA LEU A 401 -22.77 15.98 13.79
C LEU A 401 -23.66 14.75 13.60
N ALA A 402 -24.99 14.90 13.54
CA ALA A 402 -25.91 13.79 13.29
C ALA A 402 -25.72 13.21 11.88
N ASP A 403 -25.54 14.08 10.87
CA ASP A 403 -25.27 13.65 9.48
C ASP A 403 -23.93 12.90 9.37
N ILE A 404 -22.90 13.34 10.12
CA ILE A 404 -21.60 12.65 10.22
C ILE A 404 -21.75 11.30 10.91
N ILE A 405 -22.44 11.24 12.06
CA ILE A 405 -22.66 9.98 12.81
C ILE A 405 -23.43 8.98 11.95
N TYR A 406 -24.51 9.39 11.28
CA TYR A 406 -25.26 8.54 10.36
C TYR A 406 -24.40 8.05 9.18
N SER A 407 -23.51 8.91 8.65
CA SER A 407 -22.57 8.53 7.59
C SER A 407 -21.53 7.50 8.04
N ILE A 408 -21.12 7.53 9.32
CA ILE A 408 -20.22 6.55 9.95
C ILE A 408 -20.95 5.24 10.26
N GLU A 409 -22.17 5.31 10.80
CA GLU A 409 -23.00 4.13 11.07
C GLU A 409 -23.27 3.36 9.76
N MET A 410 -23.66 4.06 8.70
CA MET A 410 -23.79 3.44 7.38
C MET A 410 -22.46 2.94 6.80
N PHE A 411 -21.31 3.56 7.14
CA PHE A 411 -19.99 3.01 6.77
C PHE A 411 -19.78 1.64 7.41
N TRP A 412 -20.05 1.54 8.71
CA TRP A 412 -19.92 0.30 9.44
C TRP A 412 -20.90 -0.77 8.93
N ASN A 413 -22.15 -0.41 8.61
CA ASN A 413 -23.11 -1.34 8.04
C ASN A 413 -22.67 -1.89 6.68
N SER A 414 -22.26 -1.02 5.74
CA SER A 414 -21.71 -1.47 4.45
C SER A 414 -20.44 -2.33 4.63
N PHE A 415 -19.59 -1.99 5.61
CA PHE A 415 -18.38 -2.74 5.91
C PHE A 415 -18.67 -4.14 6.47
N LEU A 416 -19.61 -4.26 7.42
CA LEU A 416 -20.03 -5.55 7.97
C LEU A 416 -20.73 -6.44 6.93
N GLU A 417 -21.43 -5.86 5.96
CA GLU A 417 -22.07 -6.60 4.85
C GLU A 417 -21.07 -7.43 4.02
N LEU A 418 -19.79 -7.02 3.92
CA LEU A 418 -18.71 -7.80 3.28
C LEU A 418 -18.44 -9.14 3.97
N PHE A 419 -18.73 -9.24 5.27
CA PHE A 419 -18.48 -10.41 6.12
C PHE A 419 -19.73 -11.26 6.36
N ILE A 420 -20.86 -10.89 5.76
CA ILE A 420 -22.11 -11.66 5.80
C ILE A 420 -22.20 -12.54 4.54
N SER A 421 -22.89 -13.68 4.65
CA SER A 421 -23.18 -14.55 3.51
C SER A 421 -24.12 -13.83 2.53
N PRO A 422 -23.87 -13.83 1.20
CA PRO A 422 -22.96 -14.71 0.46
C PRO A 422 -21.55 -14.14 0.22
N HIS A 423 -21.28 -12.88 0.57
CA HIS A 423 -20.05 -12.17 0.17
C HIS A 423 -18.79 -12.64 0.94
N LEU A 424 -18.94 -13.02 2.21
CA LEU A 424 -17.86 -13.46 3.10
C LEU A 424 -16.81 -14.37 2.43
N ARG A 425 -17.24 -15.43 1.74
CA ARG A 425 -16.33 -16.41 1.11
C ARG A 425 -15.45 -15.77 0.03
N VAL A 426 -15.99 -14.83 -0.75
CA VAL A 426 -15.24 -14.14 -1.80
C VAL A 426 -14.29 -13.11 -1.19
N THR A 427 -14.77 -12.36 -0.20
CA THR A 427 -13.96 -11.41 0.58
C THR A 427 -12.72 -12.08 1.19
N VAL A 428 -12.90 -13.20 1.90
CA VAL A 428 -11.80 -13.93 2.56
C VAL A 428 -10.79 -14.51 1.55
N VAL A 429 -11.25 -15.11 0.45
CA VAL A 429 -10.34 -15.64 -0.58
C VAL A 429 -9.54 -14.51 -1.26
N LEU A 430 -10.19 -13.38 -1.57
CA LEU A 430 -9.50 -12.21 -2.12
C LEU A 430 -8.46 -11.65 -1.14
N ILE A 431 -8.77 -11.57 0.15
CA ILE A 431 -7.80 -11.14 1.18
C ILE A 431 -6.59 -12.06 1.21
N ILE A 432 -6.77 -13.39 1.24
CA ILE A 432 -5.64 -14.34 1.28
C ILE A 432 -4.73 -14.17 0.05
N ILE A 433 -5.31 -14.08 -1.15
CA ILE A 433 -4.56 -13.91 -2.40
C ILE A 433 -3.86 -12.54 -2.41
N TRP A 434 -4.55 -11.45 -2.09
CA TRP A 434 -3.96 -10.12 -2.10
C TRP A 434 -2.89 -9.89 -1.03
N SER A 435 -3.06 -10.44 0.18
CA SER A 435 -2.07 -10.34 1.26
C SER A 435 -0.76 -11.02 0.90
N THR A 436 -0.83 -12.24 0.35
CA THR A 436 0.34 -13.03 -0.08
C THR A 436 1.05 -12.40 -1.28
N VAL A 437 0.28 -11.98 -2.29
CA VAL A 437 0.75 -11.24 -3.48
C VAL A 437 1.42 -9.92 -3.10
N SER A 438 0.81 -9.15 -2.19
CA SER A 438 1.32 -7.85 -1.73
C SER A 438 2.62 -7.97 -0.93
N PHE A 439 2.67 -8.90 0.03
CA PHE A 439 3.83 -9.15 0.88
C PHE A 439 5.08 -9.49 0.05
N GLY A 440 4.96 -10.39 -0.93
CA GLY A 440 6.06 -10.76 -1.81
C GLY A 440 6.49 -9.64 -2.76
N LEU A 441 5.52 -8.94 -3.39
CA LEU A 441 5.82 -7.87 -4.34
C LEU A 441 6.54 -6.69 -3.70
N TYR A 442 5.93 -6.06 -2.69
CA TYR A 442 6.52 -4.87 -2.07
C TYR A 442 7.81 -5.21 -1.31
N GLY A 443 7.91 -6.44 -0.78
CA GLY A 443 9.16 -6.99 -0.25
C GLY A 443 10.29 -6.98 -1.28
N LEU A 444 10.10 -7.66 -2.42
CA LEU A 444 11.09 -7.67 -3.51
C LEU A 444 11.42 -6.28 -4.05
N MET A 445 10.40 -5.44 -4.24
CA MET A 445 10.57 -4.12 -4.84
C MET A 445 11.45 -3.20 -3.98
N VAL A 446 11.49 -3.40 -2.66
CA VAL A 446 12.44 -2.71 -1.77
C VAL A 446 13.76 -3.45 -1.65
N TRP A 447 13.75 -4.79 -1.73
CA TRP A 447 14.95 -5.62 -1.63
C TRP A 447 15.88 -5.49 -2.84
N CYS A 448 15.37 -5.51 -4.08
CA CYS A 448 16.21 -5.48 -5.29
C CYS A 448 17.12 -4.23 -5.35
N PRO A 449 16.62 -2.99 -5.13
CA PRO A 449 17.48 -1.80 -5.09
C PRO A 449 18.52 -1.83 -3.96
N GLU A 450 18.15 -2.28 -2.76
CA GLU A 450 19.08 -2.36 -1.62
C GLU A 450 20.14 -3.47 -1.81
N TYR A 451 19.77 -4.57 -2.46
CA TYR A 451 20.69 -5.64 -2.82
C TYR A 451 21.66 -5.20 -3.95
N LEU A 452 21.19 -4.44 -4.94
CA LEU A 452 22.05 -3.79 -5.95
C LEU A 452 23.07 -2.85 -5.28
N LYS A 453 22.63 -1.98 -4.36
CA LYS A 453 23.52 -1.13 -3.56
C LYS A 453 24.56 -1.94 -2.79
N LEU A 454 24.16 -3.06 -2.17
CA LEU A 454 25.07 -3.95 -1.44
C LEU A 454 26.11 -4.59 -2.39
N LEU A 455 25.67 -5.15 -3.52
CA LEU A 455 26.57 -5.73 -4.53
C LEU A 455 27.61 -4.70 -4.97
N ARG A 456 27.19 -3.49 -5.37
CA ARG A 456 28.12 -2.41 -5.75
C ARG A 456 29.03 -1.98 -4.62
N ALA A 457 28.53 -1.89 -3.38
CA ALA A 457 29.38 -1.59 -2.23
C ALA A 457 30.45 -2.68 -1.99
N THR A 458 30.16 -3.96 -2.30
CA THR A 458 31.17 -5.03 -2.24
C THR A 458 32.14 -5.02 -3.42
N GLU A 459 31.66 -4.81 -4.65
CA GLU A 459 32.53 -4.62 -5.83
C GLU A 459 33.47 -3.42 -5.64
N TYR A 460 32.94 -2.29 -5.15
CA TYR A 460 33.72 -1.08 -4.89
C TYR A 460 34.83 -1.36 -3.87
N LYS A 461 34.52 -2.01 -2.75
CA LYS A 461 35.52 -2.43 -1.74
C LYS A 461 36.54 -3.43 -2.29
N ALA A 462 36.17 -4.28 -3.26
CA ALA A 462 37.10 -5.20 -3.91
C ALA A 462 38.07 -4.48 -4.88
N HIS A 463 37.68 -3.32 -5.43
CA HIS A 463 38.51 -2.50 -6.33
C HIS A 463 39.29 -1.39 -5.60
N THR A 464 39.25 -1.33 -4.26
CA THR A 464 39.98 -0.34 -3.46
C THR A 464 41.49 -0.44 -3.67
N LYS A 465 42.14 0.67 -4.04
CA LYS A 465 43.58 0.73 -4.28
C LYS A 465 44.33 0.96 -2.97
N LEU A 466 45.06 -0.05 -2.50
CA LEU A 466 45.97 0.11 -1.36
C LEU A 466 47.29 0.73 -1.84
N ILE A 467 47.62 1.91 -1.31
CA ILE A 467 48.86 2.65 -1.58
C ILE A 467 49.60 2.76 -0.24
N SER A 468 50.88 2.41 -0.20
CA SER A 468 51.62 2.32 1.07
C SER A 468 53.05 2.84 0.95
N GLY A 469 53.46 3.73 1.86
CA GLY A 469 54.84 4.26 1.93
C GLY A 469 55.22 5.27 0.84
N GLU A 470 54.26 5.82 0.11
CA GLU A 470 54.50 6.84 -0.92
C GLU A 470 54.69 8.25 -0.32
N GLU A 471 55.60 9.04 -0.90
CA GLU A 471 55.85 10.45 -0.52
C GLU A 471 55.48 11.39 -1.67
N TYR A 472 54.46 12.22 -1.44
CA TYR A 472 54.01 13.27 -2.34
C TYR A 472 54.48 14.62 -1.81
N ASN A 473 55.37 15.30 -2.54
CA ASN A 473 55.92 16.60 -2.15
C ASN A 473 55.72 17.64 -3.25
N GLY A 474 55.04 18.75 -2.94
CA GLY A 474 54.79 19.87 -3.85
C GLY A 474 53.86 19.56 -5.03
N GLN A 475 53.19 18.40 -5.04
CA GLN A 475 52.33 17.98 -6.14
C GLN A 475 50.96 18.67 -6.10
N THR A 476 50.41 18.99 -7.28
CA THR A 476 49.03 19.46 -7.43
C THR A 476 48.21 18.35 -8.07
N PHE A 477 47.14 17.93 -7.42
CA PHE A 477 46.27 16.86 -7.91
C PHE A 477 45.25 17.44 -8.90
N ASN A 478 45.27 16.95 -10.14
CA ASN A 478 44.37 17.39 -11.22
C ASN A 478 43.08 16.54 -11.31
N GLY A 479 42.96 15.48 -10.51
CA GLY A 479 41.80 14.59 -10.43
C GLY A 479 41.54 14.13 -9.00
N SER A 480 40.42 13.45 -8.77
CA SER A 480 40.03 12.99 -7.43
C SER A 480 40.75 11.70 -7.03
N LEU A 481 41.05 11.57 -5.73
CA LEU A 481 41.46 10.34 -5.10
C LEU A 481 40.20 9.52 -4.79
N GLU A 482 39.82 8.68 -5.76
CA GLU A 482 38.65 7.80 -5.66
C GLU A 482 39.05 6.40 -5.19
N ASN A 483 38.39 5.89 -4.15
CA ASN A 483 38.52 4.50 -3.68
C ASN A 483 39.96 4.08 -3.34
N CYS A 484 40.74 4.96 -2.69
CA CYS A 484 42.10 4.67 -2.26
C CYS A 484 42.19 4.41 -0.75
N GLN A 485 43.11 3.54 -0.34
CA GLN A 485 43.55 3.45 1.05
C GLN A 485 45.04 3.81 1.10
N TYR A 486 45.33 4.98 1.63
CA TYR A 486 46.70 5.42 1.90
C TYR A 486 47.13 4.94 3.28
N LYS A 487 48.26 4.24 3.34
CA LYS A 487 48.87 3.76 4.58
C LYS A 487 50.32 4.22 4.67
N ASP A 488 50.75 4.64 5.86
CA ASP A 488 52.13 5.05 6.14
C ASP A 488 52.68 6.07 5.10
N SER A 489 51.79 6.89 4.52
CA SER A 489 52.07 7.75 3.35
C SER A 489 52.29 9.19 3.79
N ILE A 490 53.05 9.95 3.00
CA ILE A 490 53.48 11.31 3.35
C ILE A 490 53.01 12.30 2.28
N PHE A 491 52.31 13.36 2.69
CA PHE A 491 51.86 14.46 1.82
C PHE A 491 52.40 15.79 2.36
N LEU A 492 53.25 16.46 1.59
CA LEU A 492 53.90 17.72 1.93
C LEU A 492 53.63 18.78 0.87
N ASN A 493 53.10 19.93 1.28
CA ASN A 493 52.83 21.07 0.38
C ASN A 493 51.94 20.72 -0.83
N CYS A 494 51.05 19.74 -0.70
CA CYS A 494 50.22 19.25 -1.80
C CYS A 494 48.96 20.10 -1.97
N ASN A 495 48.61 20.44 -3.21
CA ASN A 495 47.47 21.29 -3.53
C ASN A 495 46.35 20.54 -4.25
N ASN A 496 45.10 20.99 -4.01
CA ASN A 496 43.89 20.52 -4.67
C ASN A 496 43.62 19.02 -4.49
N ILE A 497 43.86 18.49 -3.28
CA ILE A 497 43.52 17.10 -2.97
C ILE A 497 41.99 16.99 -2.88
N LYS A 498 41.39 16.44 -3.94
CA LYS A 498 40.01 15.95 -3.96
C LYS A 498 39.97 14.48 -3.53
N SER A 499 38.92 14.08 -2.84
CA SER A 499 38.76 12.76 -2.22
C SER A 499 37.32 12.31 -2.32
N SER A 500 37.10 11.04 -2.66
CA SER A 500 35.81 10.38 -2.39
C SER A 500 36.08 8.96 -1.93
N LYS A 501 35.57 8.62 -0.74
CA LYS A 501 35.77 7.32 -0.07
C LYS A 501 37.23 6.88 0.06
N THR A 502 38.15 7.84 0.14
CA THR A 502 39.57 7.57 0.36
C THR A 502 39.89 7.64 1.85
N HIS A 503 40.50 6.59 2.40
CA HIS A 503 40.91 6.57 3.81
C HIS A 503 42.42 6.74 3.96
N PHE A 504 42.82 7.53 4.95
CA PHE A 504 44.21 7.72 5.35
C PHE A 504 44.44 7.03 6.70
N THR A 505 45.47 6.18 6.74
CA THR A 505 45.88 5.38 7.91
C THR A 505 47.35 5.66 8.20
N ASP A 506 47.68 6.00 9.46
CA ASP A 506 49.06 6.19 9.94
C ASP A 506 49.91 7.18 9.11
N SER A 507 49.24 8.09 8.39
CA SER A 507 49.85 8.94 7.35
C SER A 507 50.16 10.36 7.87
N VAL A 508 51.17 11.02 7.28
CA VAL A 508 51.62 12.35 7.68
C VAL A 508 51.27 13.36 6.59
N ILE A 509 50.48 14.37 6.93
CA ILE A 509 49.88 15.28 5.95
C ILE A 509 50.10 16.71 6.45
N MET A 510 50.95 17.48 5.77
CA MET A 510 51.34 18.82 6.20
C MET A 510 51.31 19.85 5.08
N HIS A 511 50.96 21.09 5.44
CA HIS A 511 50.90 22.24 4.53
C HIS A 511 50.07 21.99 3.25
N SER A 512 49.11 21.06 3.32
CA SER A 512 48.38 20.57 2.15
C SER A 512 46.94 21.10 2.13
N LYS A 513 46.37 21.23 0.94
CA LYS A 513 45.02 21.77 0.70
C LYS A 513 44.06 20.68 0.21
N PHE A 514 43.06 20.38 1.04
CA PHE A 514 41.95 19.50 0.69
C PHE A 514 40.74 20.33 0.23
N VAL A 515 40.03 19.83 -0.78
CA VAL A 515 38.89 20.54 -1.41
C VAL A 515 37.78 19.52 -1.70
N ASP A 516 37.06 19.09 -0.67
CA ASP A 516 35.96 18.14 -0.86
C ASP A 516 34.87 18.15 0.25
N THR A 517 33.79 17.43 -0.04
CA THR A 517 32.58 17.26 0.78
C THR A 517 32.71 16.28 1.95
N ASP A 518 33.66 15.33 1.88
CA ASP A 518 33.66 14.07 2.66
C ASP A 518 34.62 14.03 3.87
N LEU A 519 35.25 15.17 4.21
CA LEU A 519 36.30 15.30 5.23
C LEU A 519 35.77 15.13 6.69
N SER A 520 35.33 13.92 7.02
CA SER A 520 34.97 13.53 8.39
C SER A 520 36.19 13.05 9.18
N ALA A 521 36.13 13.10 10.51
CA ALA A 521 37.19 12.59 11.38
C ALA A 521 37.46 11.07 11.22
N GLN A 522 36.58 10.33 10.53
CA GLN A 522 36.73 8.91 10.24
C GLN A 522 37.60 8.63 9.00
N VAL A 523 37.83 9.63 8.15
CA VAL A 523 38.73 9.55 6.99
C VAL A 523 40.20 9.45 7.42
N PHE A 524 40.58 10.15 8.50
CA PHE A 524 41.96 10.27 8.97
C PHE A 524 42.22 9.48 10.25
N THR A 525 42.54 8.19 10.12
CA THR A 525 42.84 7.34 11.28
C THR A 525 44.33 7.39 11.64
N ARG A 526 44.64 7.80 12.87
CA ARG A 526 46.02 7.95 13.42
C ARG A 526 46.96 8.83 12.56
N CYS A 527 46.41 9.73 11.75
CA CYS A 527 47.19 10.60 10.87
C CYS A 527 47.72 11.84 11.61
N LYS A 528 48.89 12.36 11.20
CA LYS A 528 49.47 13.59 11.74
C LYS A 528 49.21 14.76 10.77
N LEU A 529 48.13 15.49 11.04
CA LEU A 529 47.71 16.70 10.32
C LEU A 529 48.40 17.94 10.91
N GLN A 530 49.15 18.73 10.11
CA GLN A 530 49.70 20.02 10.57
C GLN A 530 49.61 21.11 9.50
N ASN A 531 49.01 22.26 9.89
CA ASN A 531 48.91 23.47 9.07
C ASN A 531 48.30 23.23 7.67
N ASN A 532 47.30 22.36 7.59
CA ASN A 532 46.54 22.07 6.37
C ASN A 532 45.41 23.08 6.20
N THR A 533 44.95 23.27 4.95
CA THR A 533 43.75 24.07 4.65
C THR A 533 42.65 23.16 4.13
N GLU A 534 41.59 23.03 4.91
CA GLU A 534 40.42 22.22 4.57
C GLU A 534 39.33 23.14 4.03
N LEU A 535 39.01 23.00 2.75
CA LEU A 535 37.85 23.66 2.14
C LEU A 535 36.65 22.69 2.18
N SER A 536 36.22 22.33 3.39
CA SER A 536 35.10 21.40 3.59
C SER A 536 33.79 22.02 3.09
N LEU A 537 33.11 21.29 2.21
CA LEU A 537 31.69 21.48 1.92
C LEU A 537 30.85 20.76 3.01
N SER A 538 31.03 21.16 4.27
CA SER A 538 30.20 20.64 5.35
C SER A 538 28.74 21.05 5.14
N GLY A 539 27.86 20.04 5.09
CA GLY A 539 26.42 20.28 5.14
C GLY A 539 26.00 20.90 6.47
N PRO A 540 24.77 21.44 6.58
CA PRO A 540 24.27 22.02 7.83
C PRO A 540 24.17 20.99 8.97
N CYS A 541 24.11 19.69 8.65
CA CYS A 541 24.02 18.58 9.60
C CYS A 541 25.41 17.89 9.75
N PRO A 542 26.10 18.02 10.90
CA PRO A 542 27.48 17.51 11.07
C PRO A 542 27.59 15.98 11.26
N THR A 543 26.47 15.25 11.27
CA THR A 543 26.40 13.80 11.51
C THR A 543 26.16 12.96 10.25
N LEU A 544 25.96 13.60 9.09
CA LEU A 544 25.46 12.92 7.90
C LEU A 544 26.58 12.51 6.94
N ASP A 545 26.65 11.21 6.64
CA ASP A 545 27.57 10.65 5.65
C ASP A 545 27.03 10.86 4.22
N LEU A 546 27.53 11.91 3.56
CA LEU A 546 27.15 12.31 2.21
C LEU A 546 27.51 11.27 1.13
N ASP A 547 28.41 10.34 1.45
CA ASP A 547 28.92 9.32 0.55
C ASP A 547 27.94 8.13 0.38
N TYR A 548 26.85 8.08 1.16
CA TYR A 548 25.84 7.02 1.10
C TYR A 548 25.04 6.99 -0.22
N ASN A 549 24.96 8.11 -0.93
CA ASN A 549 24.01 8.34 -2.04
C ASN A 549 24.54 8.07 -3.46
N ILE A 550 25.77 7.56 -3.62
CA ILE A 550 26.42 7.34 -4.92
C ILE A 550 25.69 6.32 -5.83
N TYR A 551 24.71 5.57 -5.32
CA TYR A 551 23.99 4.52 -6.07
C TYR A 551 22.48 4.79 -6.28
N ILE A 552 22.01 6.04 -6.13
CA ILE A 552 20.63 6.41 -6.50
C ILE A 552 20.35 6.05 -7.96
N GLU A 553 21.33 6.28 -8.85
CA GLU A 553 21.20 5.98 -10.27
C GLU A 553 20.90 4.50 -10.54
N GLU A 554 21.47 3.54 -9.79
CA GLU A 554 21.15 2.12 -10.00
C GLU A 554 19.78 1.73 -9.44
N ALA A 555 19.40 2.26 -8.28
CA ALA A 555 18.04 2.09 -7.75
C ALA A 555 16.98 2.66 -8.71
N LEU A 556 17.30 3.78 -9.35
CA LEU A 556 16.49 4.43 -10.35
C LEU A 556 16.38 3.63 -11.65
N HIS A 557 17.48 3.03 -12.11
CA HIS A 557 17.49 2.12 -13.25
C HIS A 557 16.66 0.85 -12.96
N GLY A 558 16.77 0.25 -11.77
CA GLY A 558 15.94 -0.88 -11.35
C GLY A 558 14.45 -0.57 -11.39
N HIS A 559 14.04 0.52 -10.73
CA HIS A 559 12.66 1.00 -10.77
C HIS A 559 12.18 1.32 -12.20
N LEU A 560 13.03 1.92 -13.04
CA LEU A 560 12.68 2.23 -14.43
C LEU A 560 12.46 0.95 -15.26
N VAL A 561 13.36 -0.04 -15.15
CA VAL A 561 13.24 -1.35 -15.81
C VAL A 561 11.97 -2.08 -15.35
N ALA A 562 11.71 -2.11 -14.04
CA ALA A 562 10.50 -2.66 -13.46
C ALA A 562 9.22 -2.07 -14.06
N GLN A 563 9.10 -0.74 -14.11
CA GLN A 563 7.90 -0.08 -14.62
C GLN A 563 7.77 -0.20 -16.15
N LEU A 564 8.88 -0.12 -16.90
CA LEU A 564 8.88 -0.35 -18.36
C LEU A 564 8.47 -1.79 -18.73
N ALA A 565 8.79 -2.78 -17.89
CA ALA A 565 8.34 -4.16 -18.07
C ALA A 565 6.84 -4.34 -17.71
N PHE A 566 6.35 -3.64 -16.67
CA PHE A 566 4.97 -3.73 -16.19
C PHE A 566 3.95 -3.15 -17.18
N VAL A 567 4.23 -1.98 -17.78
CA VAL A 567 3.31 -1.26 -18.69
C VAL A 567 2.79 -2.13 -19.86
N PRO A 568 3.63 -2.75 -20.71
CA PRO A 568 3.16 -3.57 -21.82
C PRO A 568 2.48 -4.86 -21.32
N ALA A 569 2.98 -5.46 -20.24
CA ALA A 569 2.41 -6.67 -19.66
C ALA A 569 0.97 -6.45 -19.13
N ALA A 570 0.71 -5.33 -18.46
CA ALA A 570 -0.64 -4.95 -18.01
C ALA A 570 -1.61 -4.70 -19.19
N ALA A 571 -1.15 -4.04 -20.25
CA ALA A 571 -1.94 -3.82 -21.46
C ALA A 571 -2.28 -5.15 -22.18
N LEU A 572 -1.28 -6.04 -22.32
CA LEU A 572 -1.46 -7.38 -22.89
C LEU A 572 -2.37 -8.26 -22.02
N ALA A 573 -2.29 -8.16 -20.70
CA ALA A 573 -3.18 -8.86 -19.78
C ALA A 573 -4.64 -8.46 -20.00
N GLY A 574 -4.93 -7.16 -20.18
CA GLY A 574 -6.27 -6.68 -20.52
C GLY A 574 -6.84 -7.25 -21.83
N LEU A 575 -5.96 -7.52 -22.82
CA LEU A 575 -6.33 -8.20 -24.07
C LEU A 575 -6.53 -9.70 -23.86
N ALA A 576 -5.63 -10.37 -23.13
CA ALA A 576 -5.73 -11.81 -22.83
C ALA A 576 -7.02 -12.13 -22.04
N LEU A 577 -7.38 -11.30 -21.06
CA LEU A 577 -8.60 -11.38 -20.26
C LEU A 577 -9.89 -11.08 -21.04
N ALA A 578 -9.81 -10.66 -22.31
CA ALA A 578 -10.97 -10.57 -23.20
C ALA A 578 -11.30 -11.89 -23.91
N VAL A 579 -10.38 -12.87 -23.89
CA VAL A 579 -10.51 -14.18 -24.58
C VAL A 579 -10.43 -15.33 -23.58
N LEU A 580 -9.58 -15.23 -22.55
CA LEU A 580 -9.29 -16.29 -21.59
C LEU A 580 -10.16 -16.20 -20.33
N GLN A 581 -10.40 -17.36 -19.71
CA GLN A 581 -11.13 -17.46 -18.46
C GLN A 581 -10.31 -16.89 -17.28
N ARG A 582 -10.85 -15.86 -16.63
CA ARG A 582 -10.19 -15.07 -15.57
C ARG A 582 -9.49 -15.87 -14.47
N PRO A 583 -10.13 -16.83 -13.75
CA PRO A 583 -9.44 -17.55 -12.67
C PRO A 583 -8.27 -18.42 -13.18
N LYS A 584 -8.34 -18.94 -14.42
CA LYS A 584 -7.22 -19.68 -15.03
C LYS A 584 -6.04 -18.77 -15.31
N VAL A 585 -6.28 -17.55 -15.82
CA VAL A 585 -5.20 -16.55 -16.06
C VAL A 585 -4.53 -16.17 -14.75
N ILE A 586 -5.30 -15.92 -13.68
CA ILE A 586 -4.75 -15.60 -12.34
C ILE A 586 -3.88 -16.76 -11.83
N GLY A 587 -4.40 -17.99 -11.80
CA GLY A 587 -3.65 -19.14 -11.27
C GLY A 587 -2.36 -19.42 -12.04
N ILE A 588 -2.43 -19.42 -13.38
CA ILE A 588 -1.25 -19.66 -14.23
C ILE A 588 -0.21 -18.54 -14.07
N SER A 589 -0.63 -17.27 -14.02
CA SER A 589 0.32 -16.15 -13.87
C SER A 589 0.94 -16.08 -12.47
N LEU A 590 0.20 -16.41 -11.40
CA LEU A 590 0.76 -16.53 -10.05
C LEU A 590 1.72 -17.71 -9.91
N PHE A 591 1.39 -18.87 -10.49
CA PHE A 591 2.28 -20.02 -10.54
C PHE A 591 3.58 -19.72 -11.31
N LEU A 592 3.46 -19.07 -12.47
CA LEU A 592 4.64 -18.65 -13.24
C LEU A 592 5.45 -17.58 -12.50
N SER A 593 4.80 -16.67 -11.77
CA SER A 593 5.47 -15.69 -10.89
C SER A 593 6.23 -16.39 -9.75
N SER A 594 5.69 -17.48 -9.19
CA SER A 594 6.40 -18.30 -8.21
C SER A 594 7.62 -19.01 -8.81
N ILE A 595 7.56 -19.46 -10.06
CA ILE A 595 8.71 -20.05 -10.75
C ILE A 595 9.77 -18.99 -11.03
N THR A 596 9.39 -17.83 -11.56
CA THR A 596 10.35 -16.75 -11.82
C THR A 596 10.98 -16.25 -10.52
N ALA A 597 10.24 -16.17 -9.42
CA ALA A 597 10.78 -15.86 -8.09
C ALA A 597 11.89 -16.83 -7.63
N LEU A 598 11.77 -18.14 -7.91
CA LEU A 598 12.83 -19.12 -7.62
C LEU A 598 14.08 -18.90 -8.49
N CYS A 599 13.95 -18.30 -9.68
CA CYS A 599 15.11 -17.94 -10.52
C CYS A 599 16.01 -16.89 -9.86
N LEU A 600 15.58 -16.19 -8.80
CA LEU A 600 16.43 -15.32 -7.98
C LEU A 600 17.65 -16.07 -7.40
N ILE A 601 17.54 -17.38 -7.18
CA ILE A 601 18.65 -18.24 -6.72
C ILE A 601 19.73 -18.42 -7.79
N LEU A 602 19.36 -18.28 -9.08
CA LEU A 602 20.26 -18.40 -10.23
C LEU A 602 20.89 -17.05 -10.62
N VAL A 603 20.56 -15.98 -9.91
CA VAL A 603 21.16 -14.67 -10.12
C VAL A 603 22.51 -14.65 -9.42
N ASP A 604 23.58 -14.81 -10.20
CA ASP A 604 24.95 -14.53 -9.76
C ASP A 604 25.08 -13.10 -9.21
N THR A 605 26.23 -12.77 -8.59
CA THR A 605 26.55 -11.43 -8.06
C THR A 605 26.65 -10.30 -9.11
N ASN A 606 26.12 -10.50 -10.32
CA ASN A 606 26.12 -9.56 -11.42
C ASN A 606 24.92 -8.62 -11.34
N SER A 607 25.15 -7.31 -11.24
CA SER A 607 24.07 -6.29 -11.17
C SER A 607 23.07 -6.37 -12.35
N SER A 608 23.55 -6.64 -13.57
CA SER A 608 22.71 -6.81 -14.75
C SER A 608 21.78 -8.02 -14.70
N ALA A 609 22.17 -9.10 -14.01
CA ALA A 609 21.34 -10.29 -13.83
C ALA A 609 20.20 -10.03 -12.84
N VAL A 610 20.45 -9.26 -11.77
CA VAL A 610 19.42 -8.80 -10.82
C VAL A 610 18.36 -7.94 -11.54
N LEU A 611 18.78 -6.98 -12.36
CA LEU A 611 17.89 -6.13 -13.15
C LEU A 611 17.05 -6.93 -14.17
N GLY A 612 17.67 -7.92 -14.82
CA GLY A 612 16.97 -8.83 -15.75
C GLY A 612 15.94 -9.71 -15.05
N PHE A 613 16.27 -10.23 -13.87
CA PHE A 613 15.33 -10.95 -13.00
C PHE A 613 14.16 -10.05 -12.59
N GLU A 614 14.44 -8.83 -12.12
CA GLU A 614 13.42 -7.89 -11.63
C GLU A 614 12.41 -7.56 -12.72
N GLY A 615 12.87 -7.15 -13.90
CA GLY A 615 12.00 -6.89 -15.05
C GLY A 615 11.19 -8.12 -15.49
N GLY A 616 11.81 -9.31 -15.50
CA GLY A 616 11.15 -10.56 -15.87
C GLY A 616 10.06 -11.00 -14.89
N PHE A 617 10.35 -10.96 -13.59
CA PHE A 617 9.38 -11.24 -12.52
C PHE A 617 8.20 -10.27 -12.59
N ILE A 618 8.49 -8.96 -12.68
CA ILE A 618 7.48 -7.91 -12.68
C ILE A 618 6.58 -7.95 -13.94
N ALA A 619 7.12 -8.32 -15.11
CA ALA A 619 6.33 -8.53 -16.31
C ALA A 619 5.30 -9.67 -16.17
N VAL A 620 5.70 -10.84 -15.66
CA VAL A 620 4.78 -11.97 -15.43
C VAL A 620 3.74 -11.60 -14.35
N PHE A 621 4.20 -10.98 -13.27
CA PHE A 621 3.38 -10.58 -12.15
C PHE A 621 2.34 -9.51 -12.51
N ALA A 622 2.66 -8.58 -13.43
CA ALA A 622 1.72 -7.56 -13.92
C ALA A 622 0.44 -8.18 -14.52
N ILE A 623 0.54 -9.37 -15.12
CA ILE A 623 -0.60 -10.13 -15.64
C ILE A 623 -1.49 -10.61 -14.49
N ALA A 624 -0.89 -11.15 -13.42
CA ALA A 624 -1.60 -11.57 -12.22
C ALA A 624 -2.30 -10.37 -11.54
N TRP A 625 -1.56 -9.28 -11.32
CA TRP A 625 -2.08 -8.04 -10.72
C TRP A 625 -3.27 -7.47 -11.49
N THR A 626 -3.16 -7.36 -12.82
CA THR A 626 -4.24 -6.86 -13.70
C THR A 626 -5.47 -7.76 -13.62
N SER A 627 -5.26 -9.07 -13.65
CA SER A 627 -6.34 -10.07 -13.59
C SER A 627 -7.06 -10.07 -12.23
N LEU A 628 -6.30 -9.97 -11.15
CA LEU A 628 -6.81 -9.96 -9.78
C LEU A 628 -7.55 -8.65 -9.45
N THR A 629 -7.03 -7.51 -9.91
CA THR A 629 -7.73 -6.20 -9.87
C THR A 629 -9.08 -6.31 -10.57
N LEU A 630 -9.10 -6.82 -11.80
CA LEU A 630 -10.32 -6.98 -12.59
C LEU A 630 -11.35 -7.89 -11.90
N VAL A 631 -10.93 -9.01 -11.30
CA VAL A 631 -11.82 -9.91 -10.55
C VAL A 631 -12.33 -9.24 -9.28
N THR A 632 -11.47 -8.53 -8.52
CA THR A 632 -11.88 -7.82 -7.29
C THR A 632 -13.02 -6.83 -7.56
N VAL A 633 -12.94 -6.08 -8.66
CA VAL A 633 -13.97 -5.09 -9.06
C VAL A 633 -15.31 -5.76 -9.45
N GLU A 634 -15.28 -6.97 -10.01
CA GLU A 634 -16.49 -7.69 -10.43
C GLU A 634 -17.05 -8.66 -9.38
N SER A 635 -16.25 -9.06 -8.40
CA SER A 635 -16.66 -9.93 -7.30
C SER A 635 -17.74 -9.32 -6.40
N PHE A 636 -17.84 -7.98 -6.37
CA PHE A 636 -18.76 -7.25 -5.52
C PHE A 636 -19.90 -6.58 -6.32
N PRO A 637 -21.13 -6.56 -5.75
CA PRO A 637 -22.27 -5.88 -6.35
C PRO A 637 -22.07 -4.36 -6.36
N THR A 638 -22.88 -3.65 -7.15
CA THR A 638 -22.77 -2.21 -7.39
C THR A 638 -22.80 -1.36 -6.12
N HIS A 639 -23.52 -1.77 -5.07
CA HIS A 639 -23.65 -1.01 -3.82
C HIS A 639 -22.54 -1.27 -2.78
N LEU A 640 -21.71 -2.31 -2.97
CA LEU A 640 -20.57 -2.64 -2.08
C LEU A 640 -19.21 -2.59 -2.78
N ARG A 641 -19.16 -2.32 -4.09
CA ARG A 641 -17.96 -2.50 -4.91
C ARG A 641 -16.78 -1.67 -4.43
N CYS A 642 -17.01 -0.41 -4.05
CA CYS A 642 -15.92 0.44 -3.61
C CYS A 642 -15.53 0.17 -2.15
N THR A 643 -16.47 -0.23 -1.30
CA THR A 643 -16.22 -0.68 0.09
C THR A 643 -15.40 -1.98 0.09
N GLY A 644 -15.82 -2.97 -0.69
CA GLY A 644 -15.12 -4.25 -0.91
C GLY A 644 -13.69 -4.07 -1.40
N PHE A 645 -13.53 -3.33 -2.51
CA PHE A 645 -12.19 -3.10 -3.05
C PHE A 645 -11.37 -2.13 -2.17
N GLY A 646 -11.98 -1.16 -1.52
CA GLY A 646 -11.31 -0.25 -0.58
C GLY A 646 -10.75 -0.97 0.65
N PHE A 647 -11.50 -1.93 1.20
CA PHE A 647 -11.02 -2.79 2.27
C PHE A 647 -9.86 -3.68 1.84
N VAL A 648 -10.00 -4.36 0.70
CA VAL A 648 -8.93 -5.17 0.12
C VAL A 648 -7.68 -4.31 -0.17
N ALA A 649 -7.84 -3.09 -0.69
CA ALA A 649 -6.75 -2.13 -0.89
C ALA A 649 -6.07 -1.71 0.42
N GLY A 650 -6.83 -1.50 1.49
CA GLY A 650 -6.29 -1.27 2.83
C GLY A 650 -5.40 -2.43 3.30
N VAL A 651 -5.89 -3.66 3.19
CA VAL A 651 -5.14 -4.87 3.56
C VAL A 651 -3.89 -5.05 2.68
N ILE A 652 -3.98 -4.82 1.36
CA ILE A 652 -2.82 -4.82 0.45
C ILE A 652 -1.70 -3.93 1.01
N ARG A 653 -1.99 -2.66 1.34
CA ARG A 653 -0.95 -1.72 1.81
C ARG A 653 -0.37 -2.10 3.17
N LEU A 654 -1.17 -2.66 4.09
CA LEU A 654 -0.70 -3.17 5.38
C LEU A 654 0.20 -4.42 5.24
N CYS A 655 -0.17 -5.38 4.40
CA CYS A 655 0.68 -6.54 4.10
C CYS A 655 1.96 -6.12 3.36
N GLY A 656 1.90 -5.08 2.54
CA GLY A 656 3.05 -4.46 1.90
C GLY A 656 4.02 -3.86 2.92
N LEU A 657 3.53 -3.15 3.93
CA LEU A 657 4.34 -2.61 5.04
C LEU A 657 5.08 -3.71 5.83
N ILE A 658 4.40 -4.82 6.11
CA ILE A 658 5.02 -6.00 6.76
C ILE A 658 6.06 -6.63 5.82
N GLY A 659 5.79 -6.69 4.52
CA GLY A 659 6.74 -7.14 3.49
C GLY A 659 8.00 -6.27 3.45
N THR A 660 7.89 -4.96 3.25
CA THR A 660 9.05 -4.06 3.14
C THR A 660 9.94 -4.11 4.39
N THR A 661 9.35 -4.18 5.59
CA THR A 661 10.14 -4.31 6.84
C THR A 661 10.85 -5.65 6.96
N THR A 662 10.19 -6.75 6.56
CA THR A 662 10.77 -8.11 6.59
C THR A 662 11.90 -8.27 5.55
N TYR A 663 11.74 -7.73 4.35
CA TYR A 663 12.73 -7.87 3.29
C TYR A 663 13.96 -6.98 3.49
N LYS A 664 13.83 -5.83 4.16
CA LYS A 664 14.98 -5.00 4.55
C LYS A 664 15.99 -5.73 5.45
N THR A 665 15.55 -6.66 6.31
CA THR A 665 16.48 -7.46 7.14
C THR A 665 17.14 -8.60 6.36
N LEU A 666 16.62 -8.95 5.18
CA LEU A 666 17.10 -10.03 4.30
C LEU A 666 18.11 -9.58 3.24
N VAL A 667 18.50 -8.30 3.19
CA VAL A 667 19.46 -7.79 2.18
C VAL A 667 20.84 -8.45 2.31
N GLY A 668 21.27 -8.78 3.54
CA GLY A 668 22.52 -9.52 3.80
C GLY A 668 22.36 -11.05 3.91
N ALA A 669 21.17 -11.59 3.64
CA ALA A 669 20.89 -13.03 3.73
C ALA A 669 21.24 -13.75 2.41
N PRO A 670 21.47 -15.09 2.41
CA PRO A 670 21.65 -15.83 1.16
C PRO A 670 20.39 -15.74 0.28
N LEU A 671 20.58 -15.61 -1.04
CA LEU A 671 19.54 -15.44 -2.07
C LEU A 671 18.35 -16.42 -1.97
N VAL A 672 18.60 -17.63 -1.46
CA VAL A 672 17.56 -18.64 -1.20
C VAL A 672 16.46 -18.13 -0.26
N ALA A 673 16.79 -17.29 0.72
CA ALA A 673 15.82 -16.77 1.70
C ALA A 673 14.75 -15.86 1.05
N PRO A 674 15.08 -14.74 0.36
CA PRO A 674 14.09 -13.94 -0.35
C PRO A 674 13.41 -14.73 -1.50
N ALA A 675 14.11 -15.66 -2.17
CA ALA A 675 13.49 -16.49 -3.21
C ALA A 675 12.38 -17.42 -2.68
N LEU A 676 12.60 -18.11 -1.56
CA LEU A 676 11.57 -18.97 -0.95
C LEU A 676 10.45 -18.15 -0.29
N LEU A 677 10.79 -17.04 0.34
CA LEU A 677 9.84 -16.15 1.01
C LEU A 677 8.86 -15.47 0.03
N THR A 678 9.24 -15.35 -1.26
CA THR A 678 8.38 -14.87 -2.34
C THR A 678 7.62 -16.00 -3.03
N ALA A 679 8.31 -17.09 -3.38
CA ALA A 679 7.72 -18.20 -4.13
C ALA A 679 6.61 -18.91 -3.35
N LEU A 680 6.83 -19.23 -2.06
CA LEU A 680 5.85 -20.01 -1.29
C LEU A 680 4.49 -19.29 -1.12
N PRO A 681 4.42 -17.99 -0.76
CA PRO A 681 3.15 -17.25 -0.74
C PRO A 681 2.47 -17.16 -2.11
N LEU A 682 3.23 -16.96 -3.21
CA LEU A 682 2.67 -16.91 -4.57
C LEU A 682 2.11 -18.26 -5.03
N LEU A 683 2.73 -19.37 -4.63
CA LEU A 683 2.21 -20.71 -4.87
C LEU A 683 0.89 -20.95 -4.12
N VAL A 684 0.81 -20.55 -2.84
CA VAL A 684 -0.42 -20.59 -2.05
C VAL A 684 -1.52 -19.73 -2.68
N ALA A 685 -1.18 -18.53 -3.15
CA ALA A 685 -2.11 -17.63 -3.86
C ALA A 685 -2.65 -18.25 -5.17
N SER A 686 -1.79 -18.94 -5.93
CA SER A 686 -2.17 -19.69 -7.12
C SER A 686 -3.19 -20.79 -6.79
N VAL A 687 -2.97 -21.58 -5.73
CA VAL A 687 -3.93 -22.62 -5.30
C VAL A 687 -5.24 -22.03 -4.79
N ALA A 688 -5.18 -20.95 -4.00
CA ALA A 688 -6.37 -20.25 -3.48
C ALA A 688 -7.27 -19.71 -4.61
N THR A 689 -6.71 -19.40 -5.78
CA THR A 689 -7.44 -18.92 -6.96
C THR A 689 -8.53 -19.89 -7.43
N PHE A 690 -8.38 -21.21 -7.24
CA PHE A 690 -9.41 -22.19 -7.60
C PHE A 690 -10.70 -22.07 -6.77
N LYS A 691 -10.69 -21.35 -5.64
CA LYS A 691 -11.88 -21.09 -4.82
C LYS A 691 -12.65 -19.83 -5.25
N LEU A 692 -12.13 -19.03 -6.19
CA LEU A 692 -12.80 -17.83 -6.71
C LEU A 692 -13.97 -18.17 -7.66
N PRO A 693 -15.06 -17.38 -7.64
CA PRO A 693 -16.18 -17.56 -8.56
C PRO A 693 -15.81 -17.18 -10.00
N HIS A 694 -16.44 -17.84 -10.97
CA HIS A 694 -16.25 -17.54 -12.39
C HIS A 694 -17.07 -16.29 -12.79
N THR A 695 -16.49 -15.08 -12.69
CA THR A 695 -17.19 -13.80 -13.03
C THR A 695 -17.55 -13.64 -14.51
N HIS A 696 -17.25 -14.62 -15.37
CA HIS A 696 -17.62 -14.56 -16.79
C HIS A 696 -19.14 -14.69 -16.99
N THR A 697 -19.85 -15.35 -16.07
CA THR A 697 -21.30 -15.61 -16.15
C THR A 697 -22.11 -15.02 -15.00
N VAL A 698 -21.50 -14.67 -13.87
CA VAL A 698 -22.20 -14.28 -12.63
C VAL A 698 -22.12 -12.77 -12.38
N PHE A 699 -23.26 -12.18 -11.98
CA PHE A 699 -23.50 -10.77 -11.64
C PHE A 699 -23.63 -9.75 -12.80
N LEU A 700 -24.86 -9.67 -13.32
CA LEU A 700 -25.61 -8.41 -13.40
C LEU A 700 -27.00 -8.62 -12.76
#